data_AF-A0AAF0IWA1-F1
#
_entry.id   AF-A0AAF0IWA1-F1
#
_cell.length_a   1.000
_cell.length_b   1.000
_cell.length_c   1.000
_cell.angle_alpha   90.00
_cell.angle_beta   90.00
_cell.angle_gamma   90.00
#
_symmetry.space_group_name_H-M   'P 1'
#
loop_
_entity.id
_entity.type
_entity.pdbx_description
1 polymer ?
#
loop_
_entity_poly.entity_id
_entity_poly.type
_entity_poly.pdbx_seq_one_letter_code
_entity_poly.pdbx_strand_id
1 'polypeptide(L)'
;MPHYKRGLSHLDISSFMDAKSQVHGNEGEAHDSPNVPNGAQLISLPVGNKGEKIAVYWSAASNDAKVEQAYVMMHGRLRDGDHYWTIMNNALESARKANYAGAKKETIVAAPQMYSAKLNKGQFDDKTLAWDDVNAWESGAIATHPKGTNLTSMDALDAILDHFSNSKNFPNIKNVTMVGHGGGAQLMNRYAVTGKDPQNKDIYVRYIVGDPSSSPYFTEHRPVSDKSIANIDRCKGYHSWRYGFDKFTGTLDSKLQPKDYFGRYIRRDVVNIVGLKDVKPNGDQKCMALLQGGKKRRDRNLSWWRYINTLAKTNESLSGFPGNFSDLPDWSDTYSGKIGPRLAIEEHAEHDAEKVFSGKVEGMASLMDAKSNVHGNEGEAHDSPNVPDGAQLISLPVGNDGDKVAVYWSAHPDDSKVEQAFVMMHGRLRDGDHYWEVMNNALKWAQEDNYDGASKETIIVAPQMYSSKLNKGQFDDKTLAWDDVNAWESGAIATHPKGTNLTSMDALDAILDHFSDSKTFPNIKNVTMVGHGGGAQLMNRYAMTGKDPQNKDIYVRYIVGDPSSSPYFTEHRPVSDKSIAKIDDCDGYNTWRYGFENFTGTLDSKLQPKDYFGRYIRRDVVNIVGLHDIQPNGDQKCMAILQGGKKRRDRNLSWWRYINMLAKTKENLQGYPGNFSDLPDWSDVYENQIGARLVVVEDAEHDAEKVFSSSIGRSALFDHYNIKQGWRPNNDGSWNIDDKYL
;
A
#
# COMPACT_ATOMS: atom_id res chain seq x y z
N MET A 1 29.32 35.98 -4.65
CA MET A 1 29.45 34.95 -3.59
C MET A 1 30.57 34.01 -3.99
N PRO A 2 31.43 33.55 -3.06
CA PRO A 2 32.65 32.85 -3.41
C PRO A 2 32.35 31.48 -4.04
N HIS A 3 33.07 31.21 -5.13
CA HIS A 3 32.91 30.02 -5.97
C HIS A 3 33.38 28.75 -5.25
N TYR A 4 32.47 27.82 -4.98
CA TYR A 4 32.82 26.43 -4.76
C TYR A 4 32.87 25.72 -6.12
N LYS A 5 34.08 25.44 -6.61
CA LYS A 5 34.30 24.52 -7.73
C LYS A 5 33.87 23.12 -7.28
N ARG A 6 32.86 22.51 -7.91
CA ARG A 6 32.68 21.05 -7.83
C ARG A 6 33.95 20.38 -8.35
N GLY A 7 34.49 19.46 -7.56
CA GLY A 7 35.64 18.65 -7.90
C GLY A 7 35.29 17.36 -8.64
N LEU A 8 34.09 17.23 -9.21
CA LEU A 8 33.76 16.09 -10.06
C LEU A 8 34.56 16.27 -11.36
N SER A 9 35.85 15.94 -11.36
CA SER A 9 36.62 16.01 -12.60
C SER A 9 35.96 15.11 -13.65
N HIS A 10 36.13 15.43 -14.93
CA HIS A 10 35.70 14.58 -16.06
C HIS A 10 36.19 13.10 -15.96
N LEU A 11 37.11 12.84 -15.02
CA LEU A 11 37.75 11.57 -14.63
C LEU A 11 37.18 10.98 -13.33
N ASP A 12 35.92 11.24 -12.97
CA ASP A 12 35.29 10.44 -11.92
C ASP A 12 35.24 8.97 -12.41
N ILE A 13 35.71 8.03 -11.59
CA ILE A 13 36.00 6.67 -12.05
C ILE A 13 34.78 6.00 -12.70
N SER A 14 33.56 6.42 -12.34
CA SER A 14 32.30 6.01 -12.96
C SER A 14 32.24 6.28 -14.46
N SER A 15 32.57 7.50 -14.92
CA SER A 15 32.58 7.83 -16.36
C SER A 15 33.62 7.03 -17.13
N PHE A 16 34.77 6.74 -16.50
CA PHE A 16 35.84 5.93 -17.09
C PHE A 16 35.52 4.43 -17.11
N MET A 17 34.84 3.91 -16.07
CA MET A 17 34.33 2.53 -16.02
C MET A 17 33.19 2.31 -17.01
N ASP A 18 32.40 3.35 -17.28
CA ASP A 18 31.33 3.33 -18.26
C ASP A 18 31.87 3.44 -19.70
N ALA A 19 32.83 4.34 -19.95
CA ALA A 19 33.51 4.46 -21.25
C ALA A 19 34.34 3.22 -21.64
N LYS A 20 34.78 2.40 -20.67
CA LYS A 20 35.57 1.16 -20.90
C LYS A 20 34.74 -0.12 -20.98
N SER A 21 33.45 -0.10 -20.61
CA SER A 21 32.61 -1.29 -20.76
C SER A 21 32.21 -1.47 -22.21
N GLN A 22 32.85 -2.41 -22.93
CA GLN A 22 32.56 -2.76 -24.33
C GLN A 22 31.18 -3.43 -24.55
N VAL A 23 30.23 -3.28 -23.63
CA VAL A 23 28.90 -3.84 -23.80
C VAL A 23 28.06 -2.81 -24.54
N HIS A 24 27.97 -3.00 -25.86
CA HIS A 24 26.91 -2.44 -26.70
C HIS A 24 25.57 -3.01 -26.22
N GLY A 25 25.07 -2.50 -25.09
CA GLY A 25 23.65 -2.58 -24.79
C GLY A 25 22.97 -1.41 -25.49
N ASN A 26 21.77 -1.63 -26.01
CA ASN A 26 20.90 -0.67 -26.68
C ASN A 26 20.45 0.50 -25.74
N GLU A 27 21.39 1.19 -25.11
CA GLU A 27 21.22 2.34 -24.23
C GLU A 27 21.13 3.61 -25.08
N GLY A 28 19.90 4.11 -25.27
CA GLY A 28 19.63 5.31 -26.08
C GLY A 28 19.17 5.04 -27.51
N GLU A 29 18.22 4.11 -27.73
CA GLU A 29 17.71 3.82 -29.08
C GLU A 29 16.51 4.68 -29.53
N ALA A 30 15.93 5.48 -28.64
CA ALA A 30 14.81 6.37 -28.98
C ALA A 30 15.21 7.83 -28.70
N HIS A 31 15.68 8.54 -29.74
CA HIS A 31 16.02 9.97 -29.70
C HIS A 31 15.24 10.75 -30.74
N ASP A 32 13.95 10.42 -30.84
CA ASP A 32 13.04 11.14 -31.73
C ASP A 32 13.03 12.63 -31.38
N SER A 33 12.66 13.45 -32.36
CA SER A 33 12.52 14.88 -32.14
C SER A 33 11.55 15.13 -30.97
N PRO A 34 11.89 16.02 -30.03
CA PRO A 34 11.07 16.25 -28.85
C PRO A 34 9.65 16.64 -29.28
N ASN A 35 8.68 15.78 -28.94
CA ASN A 35 7.27 16.06 -29.15
C ASN A 35 6.75 16.73 -27.88
N VAL A 36 6.19 17.93 -27.99
CA VAL A 36 5.61 18.60 -26.82
C VAL A 36 4.20 18.03 -26.61
N PRO A 37 3.93 17.29 -25.52
CA PRO A 37 2.61 16.69 -25.32
C PRO A 37 1.51 17.74 -25.22
N ASN A 38 0.28 17.35 -25.57
CA ASN A 38 -0.89 18.20 -25.36
C ASN A 38 -1.02 18.59 -23.88
N GLY A 39 -1.09 19.89 -23.59
CA GLY A 39 -1.14 20.41 -22.22
C GLY A 39 0.24 20.71 -21.61
N ALA A 40 1.33 20.42 -22.33
CA ALA A 40 2.68 20.82 -21.98
C ALA A 40 3.22 21.92 -22.89
N GLN A 41 4.29 22.56 -22.43
CA GLN A 41 5.18 23.45 -23.17
C GLN A 41 6.62 23.09 -22.84
N LEU A 42 7.54 23.26 -23.78
CA LEU A 42 8.98 23.07 -23.52
C LEU A 42 9.60 24.41 -23.12
N ILE A 43 9.98 24.55 -21.85
CA ILE A 43 10.63 25.76 -21.33
C ILE A 43 12.12 25.52 -21.13
N SER A 44 12.88 26.61 -20.95
CA SER A 44 14.27 26.55 -20.51
C SER A 44 14.43 27.23 -19.16
N LEU A 45 14.96 26.50 -18.19
CA LEU A 45 15.30 27.05 -16.88
C LEU A 45 16.80 27.30 -16.77
N PRO A 46 17.23 28.48 -16.29
CA PRO A 46 18.65 28.78 -16.13
C PRO A 46 19.30 27.86 -15.10
N VAL A 47 20.50 27.39 -15.40
CA VAL A 47 21.34 26.58 -14.50
C VAL A 47 22.70 27.24 -14.39
N GLY A 48 23.15 27.52 -13.17
CA GLY A 48 24.40 28.24 -12.96
C GLY A 48 24.36 29.70 -13.43
N ASN A 49 25.54 30.28 -13.68
CA ASN A 49 25.71 31.73 -13.81
C ASN A 49 26.28 32.19 -15.17
N LYS A 50 26.57 31.28 -16.12
CA LYS A 50 27.13 31.66 -17.44
C LYS A 50 26.11 31.54 -18.57
N GLY A 51 24.83 31.56 -18.20
CA GLY A 51 23.69 31.46 -19.10
C GLY A 51 23.38 30.02 -19.55
N GLU A 52 24.00 29.00 -18.93
CA GLU A 52 23.60 27.62 -19.17
C GLU A 52 22.16 27.37 -18.73
N LYS A 53 21.48 26.39 -19.33
CA LYS A 53 20.06 26.12 -19.08
C LYS A 53 19.69 24.65 -19.25
N ILE A 54 18.61 24.22 -18.61
CA ILE A 54 18.00 22.89 -18.76
C ILE A 54 16.65 23.02 -19.45
N ALA A 55 16.39 22.15 -20.42
CA ALA A 55 15.07 22.07 -21.05
C ALA A 55 14.12 21.25 -20.16
N VAL A 56 12.89 21.72 -20.00
CA VAL A 56 11.89 21.10 -19.12
C VAL A 56 10.53 21.11 -19.80
N TYR A 57 9.91 19.94 -19.94
CA TYR A 57 8.50 19.85 -20.31
C TYR A 57 7.66 20.30 -19.11
N TRP A 58 6.78 21.25 -19.31
CA TRP A 58 6.11 22.00 -18.26
C TRP A 58 4.64 22.17 -18.56
N SER A 59 3.75 22.09 -17.57
CA SER A 59 2.31 22.28 -17.79
C SER A 59 1.98 23.67 -18.38
N ALA A 60 1.24 23.72 -19.49
CA ALA A 60 1.03 24.94 -20.30
C ALA A 60 -0.01 25.94 -19.75
N ALA A 61 -0.80 25.57 -18.74
CA ALA A 61 -1.97 26.35 -18.28
C ALA A 61 -1.93 26.76 -16.80
N SER A 62 -0.76 26.77 -16.14
CA SER A 62 -0.66 27.16 -14.73
C SER A 62 -0.70 28.68 -14.56
N ASN A 63 -1.61 29.17 -13.71
CA ASN A 63 -1.40 30.45 -13.05
C ASN A 63 -0.42 30.19 -11.90
N ASP A 64 0.86 30.47 -12.12
CA ASP A 64 1.95 30.16 -11.18
C ASP A 64 1.69 30.72 -9.77
N ALA A 65 0.99 31.85 -9.65
CA ALA A 65 0.61 32.42 -8.37
C ALA A 65 -0.39 31.57 -7.58
N LYS A 66 -1.16 30.69 -8.23
CA LYS A 66 -2.13 29.78 -7.60
C LYS A 66 -1.57 28.38 -7.34
N VAL A 67 -0.38 28.07 -7.85
CA VAL A 67 0.18 26.73 -7.75
C VAL A 67 0.53 26.42 -6.29
N GLU A 68 -0.03 25.34 -5.77
CA GLU A 68 0.22 24.86 -4.42
C GLU A 68 1.19 23.66 -4.40
N GLN A 69 1.30 22.96 -5.54
CA GLN A 69 2.03 21.71 -5.65
C GLN A 69 2.74 21.55 -6.99
N ALA A 70 3.92 20.93 -6.97
CA ALA A 70 4.66 20.56 -8.18
C ALA A 70 5.17 19.12 -8.13
N TYR A 71 5.17 18.45 -9.29
CA TYR A 71 5.80 17.15 -9.51
C TYR A 71 6.93 17.31 -10.51
N VAL A 72 8.15 16.93 -10.14
CA VAL A 72 9.33 16.90 -11.02
C VAL A 72 9.63 15.46 -11.39
N MET A 73 9.27 15.04 -12.61
CA MET A 73 9.35 13.65 -13.06
C MET A 73 10.57 13.40 -13.95
N MET A 74 11.51 12.58 -13.46
CA MET A 74 12.71 12.18 -14.19
C MET A 74 12.50 10.90 -14.99
N HIS A 75 12.76 11.01 -16.29
CA HIS A 75 12.68 9.91 -17.25
C HIS A 75 13.72 8.81 -17.01
N GLY A 76 13.52 7.66 -17.67
CA GLY A 76 14.47 6.54 -17.65
C GLY A 76 15.68 6.75 -18.58
N ARG A 77 16.40 5.66 -18.84
CA ARG A 77 17.57 5.64 -19.74
C ARG A 77 17.27 6.03 -21.20
N LEU A 78 15.99 6.03 -21.59
CA LEU A 78 15.55 6.38 -22.95
C LEU A 78 15.53 7.89 -23.19
N ARG A 79 15.63 8.71 -22.15
CA ARG A 79 15.67 10.19 -22.26
C ARG A 79 14.43 10.75 -22.94
N ASP A 80 13.27 10.21 -22.57
CA ASP A 80 11.93 10.46 -23.06
C ASP A 80 11.14 11.34 -22.08
N GLY A 81 11.63 12.57 -21.83
CA GLY A 81 11.01 13.49 -20.87
C GLY A 81 9.57 13.88 -21.20
N ASP A 82 9.22 13.93 -22.48
CA ASP A 82 7.85 14.12 -22.98
C ASP A 82 6.91 12.98 -22.58
N HIS A 83 7.37 11.74 -22.77
CA HIS A 83 6.61 10.56 -22.37
C HIS A 83 6.41 10.53 -20.85
N TYR A 84 7.47 10.78 -20.07
CA TYR A 84 7.39 10.80 -18.61
C TYR A 84 6.56 11.96 -18.05
N TRP A 85 6.53 13.11 -18.73
CA TRP A 85 5.57 14.17 -18.44
C TRP A 85 4.14 13.65 -18.61
N THR A 86 3.87 12.94 -19.72
CA THR A 86 2.55 12.38 -20.04
C THR A 86 2.12 11.34 -19.00
N ILE A 87 3.02 10.45 -18.58
CA ILE A 87 2.76 9.46 -17.52
C ILE A 87 2.34 10.17 -16.23
N MET A 88 3.12 11.15 -15.77
CA MET A 88 2.82 11.86 -14.53
C MET A 88 1.52 12.68 -14.62
N ASN A 89 1.26 13.31 -15.77
CA ASN A 89 0.02 14.04 -16.02
C ASN A 89 -1.19 13.10 -16.01
N ASN A 90 -1.10 11.93 -16.65
CA ASN A 90 -2.15 10.91 -16.63
C ASN A 90 -2.39 10.34 -15.23
N ALA A 91 -1.33 10.14 -14.44
CA ALA A 91 -1.45 9.71 -13.05
C ALA A 91 -2.20 10.77 -12.22
N LEU A 92 -1.86 12.05 -12.39
CA LEU A 92 -2.52 13.16 -11.72
C LEU A 92 -3.99 13.31 -12.12
N GLU A 93 -4.33 13.17 -13.40
CA GLU A 93 -5.71 13.17 -13.88
C GLU A 93 -6.50 11.98 -13.32
N SER A 94 -5.89 10.80 -13.26
CA SER A 94 -6.52 9.61 -12.68
C SER A 94 -6.76 9.79 -11.18
N ALA A 95 -5.79 10.36 -10.46
CA ALA A 95 -5.92 10.69 -9.04
C ALA A 95 -6.98 11.76 -8.76
N ARG A 96 -7.11 12.77 -9.63
CA ARG A 96 -8.19 13.77 -9.56
C ARG A 96 -9.56 13.12 -9.71
N LYS A 97 -9.72 12.22 -10.70
CA LYS A 97 -10.97 11.47 -10.90
C LYS A 97 -11.30 10.57 -9.72
N ALA A 98 -10.28 10.04 -9.04
CA ALA A 98 -10.41 9.24 -7.83
C ALA A 98 -10.40 10.08 -6.53
N ASN A 99 -10.53 11.42 -6.63
CA ASN A 99 -10.62 12.35 -5.51
C ASN A 99 -9.47 12.27 -4.47
N TYR A 100 -8.25 11.94 -4.89
CA TYR A 100 -7.09 11.97 -3.99
C TYR A 100 -6.84 13.41 -3.50
N ALA A 101 -6.74 13.58 -2.17
CA ALA A 101 -6.61 14.90 -1.55
C ALA A 101 -5.37 15.71 -2.02
N GLY A 102 -4.27 15.04 -2.39
CA GLY A 102 -3.07 15.65 -2.94
C GLY A 102 -3.05 15.78 -4.48
N ALA A 103 -4.12 15.42 -5.16
CA ALA A 103 -4.28 15.63 -6.60
C ALA A 103 -4.88 17.03 -6.88
N LYS A 104 -4.24 18.08 -6.36
CA LYS A 104 -4.75 19.47 -6.48
C LYS A 104 -4.89 19.88 -7.95
N LYS A 105 -5.92 20.67 -8.27
CA LYS A 105 -6.13 21.20 -9.63
C LYS A 105 -5.00 22.16 -10.03
N GLU A 106 -4.52 22.94 -9.07
CA GLU A 106 -3.46 23.94 -9.20
C GLU A 106 -2.07 23.30 -8.99
N THR A 107 -1.77 22.31 -9.82
CA THR A 107 -0.52 21.53 -9.78
C THR A 107 0.26 21.67 -11.09
N ILE A 108 1.58 21.79 -11.00
CA ILE A 108 2.48 21.73 -12.16
C ILE A 108 3.15 20.36 -12.25
N VAL A 109 3.18 19.80 -13.46
CA VAL A 109 4.07 18.68 -13.81
C VAL A 109 5.24 19.23 -14.62
N ALA A 110 6.45 18.96 -14.15
CA ALA A 110 7.71 19.33 -14.79
C ALA A 110 8.52 18.06 -15.09
N ALA A 111 8.92 17.83 -16.33
CA ALA A 111 9.78 16.70 -16.70
C ALA A 111 11.07 17.23 -17.36
N PRO A 112 12.21 17.22 -16.65
CA PRO A 112 13.48 17.71 -17.19
C PRO A 112 14.00 16.78 -18.28
N GLN A 113 14.56 17.37 -19.34
CA GLN A 113 15.07 16.64 -20.48
C GLN A 113 16.61 16.55 -20.42
N MET A 114 17.13 15.36 -20.11
CA MET A 114 18.59 15.12 -20.03
C MET A 114 19.15 14.76 -21.40
N TYR A 115 19.25 15.74 -22.30
CA TYR A 115 19.71 15.53 -23.68
C TYR A 115 21.01 14.75 -23.78
N SER A 116 21.09 13.89 -24.79
CA SER A 116 22.35 13.34 -25.27
C SER A 116 23.09 14.40 -26.09
N ALA A 117 24.36 14.66 -25.76
CA ALA A 117 25.18 15.61 -26.51
C ALA A 117 25.46 15.15 -27.97
N LYS A 118 25.31 13.85 -28.26
CA LYS A 118 25.57 13.27 -29.58
C LYS A 118 24.27 12.99 -30.36
N LEU A 119 23.33 12.30 -29.75
CA LEU A 119 22.13 11.75 -30.37
C LEU A 119 21.01 12.80 -30.49
N ASN A 120 20.96 13.79 -29.58
CA ASN A 120 20.05 14.93 -29.68
C ASN A 120 20.71 16.16 -30.32
N LYS A 121 21.81 16.00 -31.05
CA LYS A 121 22.51 17.12 -31.69
C LYS A 121 21.56 17.88 -32.63
N GLY A 122 21.49 19.20 -32.47
CA GLY A 122 20.59 20.06 -33.24
C GLY A 122 19.20 20.24 -32.61
N GLN A 123 18.87 19.51 -31.55
CA GLN A 123 17.64 19.69 -30.76
C GLN A 123 17.83 20.64 -29.56
N PHE A 124 19.07 21.08 -29.32
CA PHE A 124 19.44 21.99 -28.23
C PHE A 124 20.44 23.03 -28.73
N ASP A 125 20.48 24.21 -28.10
CA ASP A 125 21.39 25.32 -28.47
C ASP A 125 22.72 25.30 -27.71
N ASP A 126 23.58 26.29 -27.95
CA ASP A 126 24.94 26.40 -27.41
C ASP A 126 24.99 26.62 -25.88
N LYS A 127 23.85 26.78 -25.21
CA LYS A 127 23.74 26.98 -23.76
C LYS A 127 22.97 25.88 -23.04
N THR A 128 22.22 25.06 -23.74
CA THR A 128 21.47 23.96 -23.13
C THR A 128 22.39 22.84 -22.66
N LEU A 129 22.18 22.37 -21.43
CA LEU A 129 22.93 21.24 -20.87
C LEU A 129 22.62 19.95 -21.61
N ALA A 130 23.67 19.20 -21.95
CA ALA A 130 23.57 17.85 -22.50
C ALA A 130 24.72 16.97 -21.99
N TRP A 131 24.48 15.66 -21.90
CA TRP A 131 25.37 14.68 -21.29
C TRP A 131 25.83 13.61 -22.28
N ASP A 132 26.92 12.93 -21.93
CA ASP A 132 27.45 11.77 -22.66
C ASP A 132 26.43 10.62 -22.71
N ASP A 133 26.51 9.80 -23.75
CA ASP A 133 25.59 8.72 -24.11
C ASP A 133 25.67 7.52 -23.17
N VAL A 134 26.76 7.38 -22.44
CA VAL A 134 26.94 6.32 -21.42
C VAL A 134 26.05 6.52 -20.17
N ASN A 135 25.01 7.36 -20.28
CA ASN A 135 24.05 7.72 -19.24
C ASN A 135 24.70 8.21 -17.94
N ALA A 136 25.83 8.91 -18.06
CA ALA A 136 26.56 9.45 -16.91
C ALA A 136 25.70 10.42 -16.07
N TRP A 137 24.69 11.05 -16.68
CA TRP A 137 23.72 11.90 -15.99
C TRP A 137 22.98 11.17 -14.85
N GLU A 138 22.75 9.86 -14.95
CA GLU A 138 22.09 9.05 -13.91
C GLU A 138 22.90 9.00 -12.60
N SER A 139 24.21 9.24 -12.69
CA SER A 139 25.13 9.26 -11.55
C SER A 139 25.35 10.66 -10.95
N GLY A 140 24.75 11.70 -11.52
CA GLY A 140 25.04 13.08 -11.13
C GLY A 140 26.27 13.66 -11.83
N ALA A 141 26.69 13.13 -12.98
CA ALA A 141 27.92 13.56 -13.65
C ALA A 141 27.79 14.95 -14.31
N ILE A 142 28.94 15.54 -14.61
CA ILE A 142 29.07 16.80 -15.35
C ILE A 142 28.49 16.66 -16.76
N ALA A 143 27.77 17.69 -17.21
CA ALA A 143 27.32 17.84 -18.58
C ALA A 143 28.51 18.04 -19.53
N THR A 144 28.50 17.34 -20.66
CA THR A 144 29.53 17.50 -21.71
C THR A 144 29.26 18.71 -22.60
N HIS A 145 28.06 19.27 -22.52
CA HIS A 145 27.64 20.48 -23.22
C HIS A 145 27.00 21.50 -22.23
N PRO A 146 27.31 22.80 -22.33
CA PRO A 146 28.32 23.39 -23.21
C PRO A 146 29.74 22.98 -22.80
N LYS A 147 30.65 22.93 -23.78
CA LYS A 147 32.04 22.49 -23.52
C LYS A 147 32.68 23.34 -22.43
N GLY A 148 33.25 22.70 -21.41
CA GLY A 148 33.91 23.36 -20.29
C GLY A 148 32.96 23.83 -19.18
N THR A 149 31.67 23.48 -19.25
CA THR A 149 30.80 23.58 -18.09
C THR A 149 31.26 22.63 -16.98
N ASN A 150 30.97 23.00 -15.74
CA ASN A 150 31.17 22.18 -14.56
C ASN A 150 29.84 21.83 -13.87
N LEU A 151 28.72 22.09 -14.55
CA LEU A 151 27.38 21.81 -14.09
C LEU A 151 27.05 20.34 -14.31
N THR A 152 26.33 19.77 -13.37
CA THR A 152 25.91 18.36 -13.33
C THR A 152 24.41 18.22 -13.50
N SER A 153 23.92 16.99 -13.67
CA SER A 153 22.48 16.72 -13.60
C SER A 153 21.89 17.03 -12.22
N MET A 154 22.68 16.98 -11.14
CA MET A 154 22.23 17.45 -9.81
C MET A 154 22.08 18.97 -9.75
N ASP A 155 22.97 19.72 -10.40
CA ASP A 155 22.84 21.19 -10.48
C ASP A 155 21.58 21.61 -11.27
N ALA A 156 21.20 20.79 -12.27
CA ALA A 156 19.94 20.97 -12.97
C ALA A 156 18.73 20.74 -12.05
N LEU A 157 18.74 19.68 -11.23
CA LEU A 157 17.68 19.45 -10.22
C LEU A 157 17.65 20.53 -9.14
N ASP A 158 18.82 21.01 -8.70
CA ASP A 158 18.96 22.13 -7.77
C ASP A 158 18.30 23.40 -8.34
N ALA A 159 18.55 23.71 -9.62
CA ALA A 159 17.97 24.88 -10.29
C ALA A 159 16.44 24.79 -10.43
N ILE A 160 15.91 23.60 -10.68
CA ILE A 160 14.46 23.38 -10.77
C ILE A 160 13.81 23.53 -9.39
N LEU A 161 14.40 22.93 -8.35
CA LEU A 161 13.92 23.07 -6.98
C LEU A 161 13.99 24.53 -6.52
N ASP A 162 15.06 25.26 -6.85
CA ASP A 162 15.19 26.69 -6.58
C ASP A 162 14.14 27.52 -7.32
N HIS A 163 13.82 27.16 -8.57
CA HIS A 163 12.80 27.85 -9.37
C HIS A 163 11.42 27.74 -8.71
N PHE A 164 11.03 26.54 -8.27
CA PHE A 164 9.82 26.33 -7.47
C PHE A 164 9.92 26.98 -6.10
N SER A 165 11.11 27.05 -5.49
CA SER A 165 11.29 27.64 -4.15
C SER A 165 11.25 29.17 -4.11
N ASN A 166 11.26 29.82 -5.27
CA ASN A 166 11.24 31.27 -5.36
C ASN A 166 9.80 31.79 -5.15
N SER A 167 9.53 32.37 -3.98
CA SER A 167 8.22 32.92 -3.61
C SER A 167 7.74 34.07 -4.50
N LYS A 168 8.61 34.68 -5.30
CA LYS A 168 8.20 35.65 -6.33
C LYS A 168 7.54 34.98 -7.54
N ASN A 169 7.97 33.76 -7.87
CA ASN A 169 7.42 32.98 -8.97
C ASN A 169 6.21 32.17 -8.48
N PHE A 170 6.36 31.50 -7.32
CA PHE A 170 5.36 30.61 -6.74
C PHE A 170 5.06 31.00 -5.27
N PRO A 171 4.26 32.05 -5.02
CA PRO A 171 3.95 32.52 -3.67
C PRO A 171 3.17 31.52 -2.81
N ASN A 172 2.38 30.63 -3.42
CA ASN A 172 1.49 29.70 -2.71
C ASN A 172 1.98 28.25 -2.68
N ILE A 173 3.12 27.94 -3.31
CA ILE A 173 3.61 26.56 -3.34
C ILE A 173 3.99 26.09 -1.95
N LYS A 174 3.57 24.87 -1.61
CA LYS A 174 3.87 24.20 -0.35
C LYS A 174 4.59 22.89 -0.53
N ASN A 175 4.34 22.20 -1.65
CA ASN A 175 4.84 20.84 -1.85
C ASN A 175 5.56 20.70 -3.20
N VAL A 176 6.77 20.17 -3.18
CA VAL A 176 7.51 19.77 -4.38
C VAL A 176 7.85 18.29 -4.27
N THR A 177 7.32 17.46 -5.16
CA THR A 177 7.59 16.03 -5.20
C THR A 177 8.54 15.71 -6.34
N MET A 178 9.74 15.23 -6.01
CA MET A 178 10.79 14.87 -6.94
C MET A 178 10.71 13.37 -7.23
N VAL A 179 10.33 12.98 -8.44
CA VAL A 179 10.02 11.59 -8.83
C VAL A 179 11.03 11.11 -9.87
N GLY A 180 11.45 9.85 -9.80
CA GLY A 180 12.19 9.21 -10.89
C GLY A 180 11.92 7.73 -10.98
N HIS A 181 12.01 7.16 -12.20
CA HIS A 181 11.97 5.72 -12.43
C HIS A 181 13.15 5.22 -13.26
N GLY A 182 13.64 4.02 -12.95
CA GLY A 182 14.78 3.40 -13.62
C GLY A 182 16.03 4.28 -13.61
N GLY A 183 16.44 4.79 -14.78
CA GLY A 183 17.55 5.74 -14.93
C GLY A 183 17.35 7.02 -14.12
N GLY A 184 16.16 7.60 -14.18
CA GLY A 184 15.76 8.77 -13.40
C GLY A 184 15.73 8.49 -11.90
N ALA A 185 15.36 7.26 -11.50
CA ALA A 185 15.41 6.86 -10.09
C ALA A 185 16.83 6.72 -9.57
N GLN A 186 17.79 6.31 -10.41
CA GLN A 186 19.21 6.31 -10.04
C GLN A 186 19.68 7.73 -9.71
N LEU A 187 19.35 8.70 -10.56
CA LEU A 187 19.65 10.10 -10.28
C LEU A 187 18.91 10.56 -9.02
N MET A 188 17.62 10.25 -8.90
CA MET A 188 16.77 10.72 -7.80
C MET A 188 17.21 10.18 -6.45
N ASN A 189 17.60 8.90 -6.35
CA ASN A 189 18.12 8.34 -5.10
C ASN A 189 19.40 9.06 -4.67
N ARG A 190 20.31 9.32 -5.61
CA ARG A 190 21.55 10.07 -5.34
C ARG A 190 21.24 11.52 -4.95
N TYR A 191 20.23 12.14 -5.56
CA TYR A 191 19.81 13.49 -5.22
C TYR A 191 19.15 13.56 -3.84
N ALA A 192 18.32 12.58 -3.49
CA ALA A 192 17.76 12.44 -2.14
C ALA A 192 18.86 12.27 -1.08
N VAL A 193 20.00 11.68 -1.44
CA VAL A 193 21.17 11.56 -0.55
C VAL A 193 21.98 12.86 -0.48
N THR A 194 22.35 13.46 -1.61
CA THR A 194 23.36 14.53 -1.65
C THR A 194 22.83 15.93 -1.94
N GLY A 195 21.68 16.03 -2.60
CA GLY A 195 21.05 17.28 -3.02
C GLY A 195 20.82 18.23 -1.85
N LYS A 196 20.67 19.52 -2.13
CA LYS A 196 20.43 20.54 -1.11
C LYS A 196 18.95 20.57 -0.69
N ASP A 197 18.69 21.15 0.48
CA ASP A 197 17.33 21.47 0.94
C ASP A 197 16.80 22.72 0.21
N PRO A 198 15.48 22.89 0.06
CA PRO A 198 14.92 24.05 -0.64
C PRO A 198 15.32 25.37 0.04
N GLN A 199 15.53 26.42 -0.76
CA GLN A 199 15.85 27.75 -0.23
C GLN A 199 14.75 28.29 0.68
N ASN A 200 13.50 28.02 0.32
CA ASN A 200 12.35 28.30 1.16
C ASN A 200 12.05 27.10 2.06
N LYS A 201 12.27 27.28 3.37
CA LYS A 201 12.07 26.23 4.38
C LYS A 201 10.60 25.90 4.63
N ASP A 202 9.67 26.73 4.15
CA ASP A 202 8.24 26.46 4.24
C ASP A 202 7.75 25.50 3.15
N ILE A 203 8.62 25.13 2.20
CA ILE A 203 8.33 24.15 1.17
C ILE A 203 8.75 22.77 1.64
N TYR A 204 7.79 21.87 1.62
CA TYR A 204 8.01 20.45 1.84
C TYR A 204 8.49 19.79 0.55
N VAL A 205 9.57 19.00 0.66
CA VAL A 205 10.14 18.26 -0.47
C VAL A 205 10.10 16.77 -0.18
N ARG A 206 9.51 16.03 -1.11
CA ARG A 206 9.46 14.57 -1.12
C ARG A 206 10.27 14.02 -2.28
N TYR A 207 10.90 12.87 -2.06
CA TYR A 207 11.59 12.12 -3.11
C TYR A 207 10.88 10.78 -3.35
N ILE A 208 10.65 10.42 -4.60
CA ILE A 208 10.08 9.13 -5.00
C ILE A 208 11.07 8.46 -5.94
N VAL A 209 11.50 7.26 -5.57
CA VAL A 209 12.57 6.49 -6.20
C VAL A 209 12.01 5.14 -6.65
N GLY A 210 11.58 5.05 -7.91
CA GLY A 210 10.98 3.84 -8.48
C GLY A 210 12.00 2.96 -9.23
N ASP A 211 12.22 1.75 -8.73
CA ASP A 211 13.03 0.71 -9.39
C ASP A 211 14.40 1.15 -9.98
N PRO A 212 15.27 1.87 -9.23
CA PRO A 212 16.61 2.16 -9.71
C PRO A 212 17.40 0.87 -9.91
N SER A 213 18.27 0.84 -10.92
CA SER A 213 19.20 -0.30 -11.11
C SER A 213 20.44 -0.24 -10.22
N SER A 214 20.71 0.89 -9.56
CA SER A 214 21.78 0.98 -8.56
C SER A 214 21.56 2.11 -7.57
N SER A 215 21.99 1.89 -6.33
CA SER A 215 21.89 2.84 -5.21
C SER A 215 23.27 3.24 -4.68
N PRO A 216 23.43 4.44 -4.10
CA PRO A 216 24.71 4.91 -3.55
C PRO A 216 24.94 4.38 -2.12
N TYR A 217 25.57 3.21 -1.97
CA TYR A 217 25.84 2.62 -0.66
C TYR A 217 26.82 3.46 0.16
N PHE A 218 26.38 3.92 1.34
CA PHE A 218 27.18 4.73 2.26
C PHE A 218 28.43 4.04 2.83
N THR A 219 28.48 2.70 2.82
CA THR A 219 29.59 1.89 3.33
C THR A 219 30.06 0.90 2.27
N GLU A 220 31.19 0.26 2.52
CA GLU A 220 31.78 -0.77 1.65
C GLU A 220 30.99 -2.10 1.66
N HIS A 221 30.07 -2.30 2.60
CA HIS A 221 29.34 -3.56 2.71
C HIS A 221 28.39 -3.78 1.53
N ARG A 222 28.29 -5.03 1.08
CA ARG A 222 27.43 -5.44 -0.03
C ARG A 222 26.62 -6.70 0.32
N PRO A 223 25.35 -6.77 -0.09
CA PRO A 223 24.44 -7.87 0.28
C PRO A 223 24.78 -9.22 -0.36
N VAL A 224 25.56 -9.24 -1.45
CA VAL A 224 25.88 -10.46 -2.20
C VAL A 224 27.23 -11.04 -1.78
N SER A 225 27.21 -12.24 -1.18
CA SER A 225 28.41 -13.03 -0.84
C SER A 225 28.74 -14.13 -1.86
N ASP A 226 27.78 -14.49 -2.71
CA ASP A 226 27.97 -15.51 -3.75
C ASP A 226 28.88 -15.00 -4.88
N LYS A 227 30.13 -15.48 -4.88
CA LYS A 227 31.17 -15.12 -5.86
C LYS A 227 30.82 -15.53 -7.29
N SER A 228 29.86 -16.42 -7.50
CA SER A 228 29.35 -16.79 -8.83
C SER A 228 28.45 -15.71 -9.44
N ILE A 229 27.80 -14.90 -8.61
CA ILE A 229 26.97 -13.76 -9.01
C ILE A 229 27.85 -12.53 -9.22
N ALA A 230 28.64 -12.18 -8.21
CA ALA A 230 29.62 -11.10 -8.29
C ALA A 230 30.72 -11.32 -7.24
N ASN A 231 31.98 -11.11 -7.63
CA ASN A 231 33.11 -11.24 -6.73
C ASN A 231 33.66 -9.85 -6.38
N ILE A 232 33.45 -9.43 -5.12
CA ILE A 232 33.87 -8.11 -4.62
C ILE A 232 35.37 -7.85 -4.82
N ASP A 233 36.21 -8.89 -4.69
CA ASP A 233 37.67 -8.82 -4.90
C ASP A 233 38.04 -8.46 -6.35
N ARG A 234 37.12 -8.70 -7.29
CA ARG A 234 37.29 -8.43 -8.74
C ARG A 234 36.51 -7.21 -9.21
N CYS A 235 35.49 -6.76 -8.47
CA CYS A 235 34.69 -5.59 -8.82
C CYS A 235 35.41 -4.28 -8.44
N LYS A 236 36.52 -3.94 -9.12
CA LYS A 236 37.30 -2.71 -8.83
C LYS A 236 36.43 -1.46 -8.94
N GLY A 237 36.35 -0.66 -7.88
CA GLY A 237 35.54 0.56 -7.85
C GLY A 237 34.07 0.33 -7.48
N TYR A 238 33.72 -0.80 -6.87
CA TYR A 238 32.36 -1.06 -6.38
C TYR A 238 31.89 -0.07 -5.31
N HIS A 239 32.82 0.63 -4.64
CA HIS A 239 32.52 1.71 -3.70
C HIS A 239 32.78 3.11 -4.29
N SER A 240 33.20 3.24 -5.56
CA SER A 240 33.29 4.54 -6.24
C SER A 240 31.94 5.24 -6.34
N TRP A 241 31.95 6.57 -6.40
CA TRP A 241 30.77 7.37 -6.72
C TRP A 241 30.04 6.81 -7.95
N ARG A 242 28.70 6.83 -7.93
CA ARG A 242 27.76 5.89 -8.57
C ARG A 242 27.34 4.76 -7.64
N TYR A 243 28.23 3.91 -7.14
CA TYR A 243 27.84 2.73 -6.33
C TYR A 243 28.14 2.88 -4.83
N GLY A 244 29.01 3.82 -4.46
CA GLY A 244 29.36 4.16 -3.08
C GLY A 244 29.91 5.59 -2.99
N PHE A 245 30.81 5.86 -2.03
CA PHE A 245 31.30 7.21 -1.74
C PHE A 245 32.80 7.42 -2.01
N ASP A 246 33.55 6.42 -2.49
CA ASP A 246 34.92 6.62 -2.91
C ASP A 246 34.99 7.64 -4.03
N LYS A 247 35.94 8.56 -3.92
CA LYS A 247 36.17 9.65 -4.88
C LYS A 247 34.99 10.61 -5.05
N PHE A 248 33.94 10.51 -4.23
CA PHE A 248 32.91 11.53 -4.17
C PHE A 248 33.53 12.85 -3.69
N THR A 249 33.31 13.90 -4.47
CA THR A 249 33.95 15.22 -4.25
C THR A 249 33.02 16.26 -3.63
N GLY A 250 31.81 15.85 -3.21
CA GLY A 250 30.84 16.71 -2.54
C GLY A 250 29.87 17.41 -3.49
N THR A 251 28.97 18.22 -2.93
CA THR A 251 28.04 19.08 -3.68
C THR A 251 28.45 20.54 -3.61
N LEU A 252 27.63 21.46 -4.12
CA LEU A 252 27.91 22.90 -4.09
C LEU A 252 28.06 23.47 -2.66
N ASP A 253 27.37 22.88 -1.68
CA ASP A 253 27.24 23.46 -0.34
C ASP A 253 28.30 22.97 0.65
N SER A 254 28.83 21.76 0.46
CA SER A 254 29.98 21.18 1.18
C SER A 254 30.12 19.69 0.87
N LYS A 255 31.32 19.14 1.11
CA LYS A 255 31.55 17.69 1.19
C LYS A 255 31.33 17.23 2.63
N LEU A 256 30.33 16.39 2.83
CA LEU A 256 30.10 15.72 4.12
C LEU A 256 30.70 14.30 4.13
N GLN A 257 30.77 13.68 5.31
CA GLN A 257 31.12 12.26 5.40
C GLN A 257 29.92 11.39 5.02
N PRO A 258 30.12 10.13 4.58
CA PRO A 258 29.02 9.24 4.24
C PRO A 258 27.98 9.07 5.36
N LYS A 259 28.41 9.03 6.63
CA LYS A 259 27.52 8.97 7.80
C LYS A 259 26.61 10.21 7.91
N ASP A 260 27.11 11.39 7.59
CA ASP A 260 26.31 12.63 7.61
C ASP A 260 25.30 12.67 6.47
N TYR A 261 25.69 12.20 5.28
CA TYR A 261 24.76 12.04 4.15
C TYR A 261 23.69 10.99 4.45
N PHE A 262 24.04 9.92 5.15
CA PHE A 262 23.05 8.96 5.67
C PHE A 262 22.09 9.64 6.65
N GLY A 263 22.60 10.37 7.64
CA GLY A 263 21.76 11.13 8.57
C GLY A 263 20.82 12.12 7.86
N ARG A 264 21.28 12.75 6.77
CA ARG A 264 20.42 13.60 5.94
C ARG A 264 19.34 12.79 5.22
N TYR A 265 19.73 11.73 4.50
CA TYR A 265 18.81 10.86 3.78
C TYR A 265 17.75 10.25 4.70
N ILE A 266 18.16 9.77 5.87
CA ILE A 266 17.29 9.08 6.83
C ILE A 266 16.26 10.02 7.50
N ARG A 267 16.43 11.35 7.40
CA ARG A 267 15.46 12.35 7.88
C ARG A 267 14.58 12.93 6.76
N ARG A 268 14.91 12.65 5.50
CA ARG A 268 14.13 13.13 4.35
C ARG A 268 12.95 12.20 4.09
N ASP A 269 11.87 12.76 3.56
CA ASP A 269 10.77 11.96 3.04
C ASP A 269 11.16 11.34 1.69
N VAL A 270 11.47 10.04 1.71
CA VAL A 270 11.93 9.31 0.53
C VAL A 270 11.12 8.03 0.35
N VAL A 271 10.25 7.95 -0.65
CA VAL A 271 9.53 6.72 -0.99
C VAL A 271 10.30 5.91 -2.01
N ASN A 272 10.77 4.74 -1.60
CA ASN A 272 11.33 3.73 -2.49
C ASN A 272 10.17 2.87 -3.02
N ILE A 273 9.90 2.90 -4.32
CA ILE A 273 8.88 2.06 -4.94
C ILE A 273 9.56 0.88 -5.63
N VAL A 274 9.07 -0.33 -5.36
CA VAL A 274 9.64 -1.56 -5.91
C VAL A 274 8.59 -2.38 -6.64
N GLY A 275 8.76 -2.55 -7.95
CA GLY A 275 7.99 -3.48 -8.76
C GLY A 275 8.41 -4.94 -8.51
N LEU A 276 7.54 -5.77 -7.94
CA LEU A 276 7.89 -7.18 -7.65
C LEU A 276 8.08 -8.03 -8.91
N LYS A 277 7.56 -7.61 -10.05
CA LYS A 277 7.79 -8.26 -11.35
C LYS A 277 8.98 -7.67 -12.10
N ASP A 278 9.71 -6.70 -11.55
CA ASP A 278 10.99 -6.22 -12.10
C ASP A 278 12.15 -7.19 -11.81
N VAL A 279 12.03 -8.39 -12.41
CA VAL A 279 12.93 -9.53 -12.23
C VAL A 279 13.78 -9.82 -13.47
N LYS A 280 13.65 -9.01 -14.53
CA LYS A 280 14.43 -9.16 -15.75
C LYS A 280 15.90 -8.78 -15.48
N PRO A 281 16.89 -9.50 -16.04
CA PRO A 281 18.31 -9.20 -15.84
C PRO A 281 18.78 -8.05 -16.76
N ASN A 282 18.16 -6.87 -16.62
CA ASN A 282 18.42 -5.69 -17.44
C ASN A 282 18.76 -4.45 -16.57
N GLY A 283 19.03 -3.31 -17.22
CA GLY A 283 19.59 -2.12 -16.56
C GLY A 283 21.08 -2.30 -16.27
N ASP A 284 21.59 -1.65 -15.22
CA ASP A 284 23.00 -1.74 -14.85
C ASP A 284 23.39 -3.17 -14.44
N GLN A 285 24.02 -3.94 -15.33
CA GLN A 285 24.43 -5.32 -15.06
C GLN A 285 25.94 -5.43 -14.76
N LYS A 286 26.59 -4.31 -14.40
CA LYS A 286 28.02 -4.32 -14.07
C LYS A 286 28.25 -5.02 -12.74
N CYS A 287 29.45 -5.57 -12.58
CA CYS A 287 29.92 -6.27 -11.37
C CYS A 287 29.54 -5.50 -10.08
N MET A 288 29.73 -4.17 -10.08
CA MET A 288 29.46 -3.27 -8.96
C MET A 288 27.98 -3.18 -8.61
N ALA A 289 27.09 -3.15 -9.61
CA ALA A 289 25.64 -3.13 -9.42
C ALA A 289 25.13 -4.52 -8.99
N LEU A 290 25.68 -5.60 -9.56
CA LEU A 290 25.35 -6.97 -9.18
C LEU A 290 25.67 -7.25 -7.70
N LEU A 291 26.71 -6.64 -7.13
CA LEU A 291 26.99 -6.74 -5.70
C LEU A 291 25.86 -6.19 -4.81
N GLN A 292 24.98 -5.33 -5.33
CA GLN A 292 23.92 -4.68 -4.55
C GLN A 292 22.64 -5.52 -4.41
N GLY A 293 22.61 -6.75 -4.93
CA GLY A 293 21.43 -7.64 -4.82
C GLY A 293 21.26 -8.61 -5.99
N GLY A 294 22.25 -8.76 -6.87
CA GLY A 294 22.23 -9.67 -8.00
C GLY A 294 21.68 -9.06 -9.29
N LYS A 295 21.25 -9.93 -10.20
CA LYS A 295 20.84 -9.56 -11.58
C LYS A 295 19.50 -8.82 -11.64
N LYS A 296 18.63 -9.00 -10.65
CA LYS A 296 17.25 -8.49 -10.64
C LYS A 296 17.19 -7.10 -10.00
N ARG A 297 16.50 -6.12 -10.62
CA ARG A 297 16.33 -4.78 -10.01
C ARG A 297 15.53 -4.87 -8.70
N ARG A 298 14.45 -5.64 -8.66
CA ARG A 298 13.68 -5.90 -7.43
C ARG A 298 14.59 -6.26 -6.25
N ASP A 299 15.48 -7.24 -6.43
CA ASP A 299 16.33 -7.73 -5.33
C ASP A 299 17.35 -6.68 -4.87
N ARG A 300 17.86 -5.86 -5.79
CA ARG A 300 18.74 -4.73 -5.46
C ARG A 300 18.02 -3.66 -4.63
N ASN A 301 16.78 -3.35 -4.98
CA ASN A 301 15.97 -2.36 -4.26
C ASN A 301 15.54 -2.86 -2.87
N LEU A 302 15.12 -4.13 -2.76
CA LEU A 302 14.81 -4.73 -1.47
C LEU A 302 16.07 -4.89 -0.59
N SER A 303 17.25 -5.13 -1.19
CA SER A 303 18.52 -5.17 -0.45
C SER A 303 18.94 -3.76 0.03
N TRP A 304 18.68 -2.73 -0.78
CA TRP A 304 18.86 -1.32 -0.37
C TRP A 304 17.98 -0.97 0.82
N TRP A 305 16.72 -1.40 0.80
CA TRP A 305 15.78 -1.25 1.92
C TRP A 305 16.33 -1.88 3.20
N ARG A 306 16.75 -3.15 3.12
CA ARG A 306 17.39 -3.84 4.25
C ARG A 306 18.63 -3.11 4.76
N TYR A 307 19.47 -2.65 3.85
CA TYR A 307 20.73 -1.97 4.16
C TYR A 307 20.51 -0.70 5.00
N ILE A 308 19.61 0.20 4.58
CA ILE A 308 19.40 1.47 5.29
C ILE A 308 18.76 1.27 6.67
N ASN A 309 17.88 0.27 6.84
CA ASN A 309 17.28 -0.07 8.13
C ASN A 309 18.29 -0.71 9.09
N THR A 310 19.18 -1.54 8.55
CA THR A 310 20.23 -2.17 9.36
C THR A 310 21.22 -1.13 9.89
N LEU A 311 21.61 -0.15 9.06
CA LEU A 311 22.42 1.01 9.50
C LEU A 311 21.71 1.87 10.54
N ALA A 312 20.41 2.10 10.36
CA ALA A 312 19.59 2.91 11.27
C ALA A 312 19.22 2.18 12.58
N LYS A 313 19.36 0.85 12.65
CA LYS A 313 18.84 0.01 13.75
C LYS A 313 17.34 0.23 14.00
N THR A 314 16.56 0.26 12.93
CA THR A 314 15.10 0.32 13.07
C THR A 314 14.56 -0.98 13.64
N ASN A 315 13.35 -0.92 14.22
CA ASN A 315 12.62 -2.11 14.67
C ASN A 315 11.89 -2.82 13.51
N GLU A 316 12.19 -2.47 12.25
CA GLU A 316 11.55 -3.07 11.08
C GLU A 316 11.94 -4.55 10.95
N SER A 317 10.96 -5.41 10.64
CA SER A 317 11.25 -6.80 10.33
C SER A 317 11.89 -6.89 8.96
N LEU A 318 13.19 -7.17 8.93
CA LEU A 318 13.96 -7.33 7.69
C LEU A 318 14.01 -8.79 7.21
N SER A 319 13.23 -9.67 7.84
CA SER A 319 13.10 -11.06 7.42
C SER A 319 12.48 -11.15 6.02
N GLY A 320 13.06 -11.96 5.14
CA GLY A 320 12.61 -12.10 3.75
C GLY A 320 13.16 -11.03 2.78
N PHE A 321 13.74 -9.93 3.27
CA PHE A 321 14.47 -9.00 2.40
C PHE A 321 15.84 -9.60 2.01
N PRO A 322 16.21 -9.57 0.71
CA PRO A 322 17.45 -10.12 0.22
C PRO A 322 18.66 -9.37 0.79
N GLY A 323 19.79 -10.09 0.83
CA GLY A 323 21.05 -9.57 1.33
C GLY A 323 21.34 -9.93 2.78
N ASN A 324 22.62 -10.19 3.06
CA ASN A 324 23.11 -10.38 4.44
C ASN A 324 24.06 -9.24 4.81
N PHE A 325 23.86 -8.69 6.00
CA PHE A 325 24.66 -7.60 6.55
C PHE A 325 24.97 -7.90 8.02
N SER A 326 25.95 -8.75 8.28
CA SER A 326 26.34 -9.16 9.64
C SER A 326 27.10 -8.08 10.40
N ASP A 327 27.81 -7.19 9.69
CA ASP A 327 28.85 -6.33 10.28
C ASP A 327 28.68 -4.83 9.94
N LEU A 328 27.46 -4.39 9.66
CA LEU A 328 27.19 -2.97 9.41
C LEU A 328 27.41 -2.13 10.68
N PRO A 329 27.99 -0.92 10.55
CA PRO A 329 28.12 0.00 11.68
C PRO A 329 26.74 0.47 12.15
N ASP A 330 26.65 0.80 13.44
CA ASP A 330 25.46 1.40 14.03
C ASP A 330 25.49 2.93 13.84
N TRP A 331 24.56 3.44 13.04
CA TRP A 331 24.39 4.87 12.76
C TRP A 331 23.03 5.39 13.26
N SER A 332 22.43 4.72 14.24
CA SER A 332 21.18 5.16 14.88
C SER A 332 21.31 6.53 15.57
N ASP A 333 22.52 6.95 15.93
CA ASP A 333 22.84 8.26 16.50
C ASP A 333 22.67 9.43 15.51
N THR A 334 22.51 9.14 14.22
CA THR A 334 22.39 10.18 13.18
C THR A 334 20.98 10.78 13.06
N TYR A 335 19.99 10.24 13.77
CA TYR A 335 18.61 10.71 13.75
C TYR A 335 17.90 10.47 15.08
N SER A 336 16.70 11.02 15.23
CA SER A 336 15.84 10.82 16.39
C SER A 336 14.42 10.50 15.93
N GLY A 337 13.78 9.51 16.53
CA GLY A 337 12.41 9.13 16.20
C GLY A 337 12.32 8.08 15.09
N LYS A 338 11.39 8.24 14.16
CA LYS A 338 11.25 7.36 13.00
C LYS A 338 12.13 7.85 11.85
N ILE A 339 12.57 6.91 11.02
CA ILE A 339 13.25 7.24 9.76
C ILE A 339 12.23 7.82 8.77
N GLY A 340 12.68 8.75 7.94
CA GLY A 340 11.89 9.39 6.89
C GLY A 340 11.77 8.59 5.59
N PRO A 341 12.75 7.76 5.17
CA PRO A 341 12.58 6.85 4.04
C PRO A 341 11.44 5.86 4.25
N ARG A 342 10.91 5.38 3.13
CA ARG A 342 9.62 4.72 2.89
C ARG A 342 9.75 3.62 1.84
N LEU A 343 8.93 2.57 1.90
CA LEU A 343 8.92 1.45 0.94
C LEU A 343 7.49 1.18 0.54
N ALA A 344 7.20 1.39 -0.73
CA ALA A 344 5.96 0.98 -1.37
C ALA A 344 6.26 -0.20 -2.31
N ILE A 345 5.41 -1.22 -2.28
CA ILE A 345 5.61 -2.43 -3.08
C ILE A 345 4.51 -2.49 -4.13
N GLU A 346 4.93 -2.45 -5.40
CA GLU A 346 4.06 -2.60 -6.55
C GLU A 346 4.09 -4.06 -7.03
N GLU A 347 3.18 -4.87 -6.51
CA GLU A 347 3.20 -6.33 -6.67
C GLU A 347 3.06 -6.80 -8.14
N HIS A 348 2.50 -5.95 -9.01
CA HIS A 348 2.25 -6.26 -10.42
C HIS A 348 3.07 -5.44 -11.41
N ALA A 349 3.84 -4.48 -10.93
CA ALA A 349 4.67 -3.67 -11.81
C ALA A 349 5.90 -4.46 -12.29
N GLU A 350 6.04 -4.53 -13.61
CA GLU A 350 7.32 -4.77 -14.27
C GLU A 350 8.12 -3.46 -14.31
N HIS A 351 9.26 -3.44 -15.01
CA HIS A 351 10.04 -2.21 -15.24
C HIS A 351 9.34 -1.25 -16.21
N ASP A 352 8.22 -0.67 -15.78
CA ASP A 352 7.29 0.14 -16.55
C ASP A 352 6.79 1.29 -15.66
N ALA A 353 7.11 2.52 -16.05
CA ALA A 353 6.80 3.69 -15.26
C ALA A 353 5.28 3.92 -15.10
N GLU A 354 4.46 3.60 -16.12
CA GLU A 354 3.01 3.69 -15.98
C GLU A 354 2.53 2.70 -14.93
N LYS A 355 3.00 1.45 -14.96
CA LYS A 355 2.57 0.46 -13.96
C LYS A 355 3.07 0.78 -12.55
N VAL A 356 4.27 1.35 -12.41
CA VAL A 356 4.86 1.73 -11.13
C VAL A 356 4.15 2.94 -10.50
N PHE A 357 3.67 3.89 -11.30
CA PHE A 357 3.12 5.17 -10.81
C PHE A 357 1.60 5.32 -10.97
N SER A 358 0.98 4.57 -11.88
CA SER A 358 -0.48 4.53 -12.09
C SER A 358 -1.13 3.20 -11.65
N GLY A 359 -0.35 2.33 -10.97
CA GLY A 359 -0.84 1.11 -10.32
C GLY A 359 -1.97 1.39 -9.32
N LYS A 360 -2.88 0.42 -9.15
CA LYS A 360 -4.21 0.63 -8.55
C LYS A 360 -4.25 1.10 -7.09
N VAL A 361 -3.15 1.07 -6.31
CA VAL A 361 -3.18 1.56 -4.91
C VAL A 361 -1.85 2.19 -4.43
N GLU A 362 -0.73 1.46 -4.38
CA GLU A 362 0.46 1.86 -3.61
C GLU A 362 1.28 2.99 -4.25
N GLY A 363 1.48 2.95 -5.57
CA GLY A 363 2.26 3.89 -6.35
C GLY A 363 1.52 5.20 -6.55
N MET A 364 0.20 5.13 -6.82
CA MET A 364 -0.66 6.31 -6.86
C MET A 364 -0.76 6.97 -5.48
N ALA A 365 -0.93 6.17 -4.41
CA ALA A 365 -0.89 6.71 -3.04
C ALA A 365 0.46 7.34 -2.72
N SER A 366 1.57 6.72 -3.13
CA SER A 366 2.92 7.28 -2.91
C SER A 366 3.13 8.64 -3.59
N LEU A 367 2.54 8.83 -4.79
CA LEU A 367 2.57 10.09 -5.53
C LEU A 367 1.66 11.16 -4.92
N MET A 368 0.39 10.81 -4.69
CA MET A 368 -0.69 11.77 -4.41
C MET A 368 -0.90 12.06 -2.94
N ASP A 369 -0.06 11.45 -2.12
CA ASP A 369 -0.10 11.64 -0.71
C ASP A 369 0.43 13.04 -0.33
N ALA A 370 -0.46 13.88 0.17
CA ALA A 370 -0.10 15.21 0.64
C ALA A 370 0.47 15.21 2.08
N LYS A 371 0.47 14.08 2.83
CA LYS A 371 0.85 14.02 4.27
C LYS A 371 1.24 12.65 4.88
N SER A 372 1.53 11.59 4.14
CA SER A 372 1.70 10.24 4.67
C SER A 372 3.16 9.87 4.84
N ASN A 373 3.43 9.34 6.02
CA ASN A 373 4.46 8.35 6.23
C ASN A 373 3.91 7.02 5.65
N VAL A 374 4.52 6.46 4.62
CA VAL A 374 4.47 5.05 4.19
C VAL A 374 5.73 4.31 4.70
N HIS A 375 5.70 3.87 5.95
CA HIS A 375 6.17 2.52 6.24
C HIS A 375 5.10 1.79 7.00
N GLY A 376 4.55 0.75 6.38
CA GLY A 376 3.79 -0.28 7.08
C GLY A 376 2.69 0.29 7.96
N ASN A 377 1.80 1.11 7.41
CA ASN A 377 0.81 1.77 8.24
C ASN A 377 -0.54 1.04 8.15
N GLU A 378 -0.65 0.02 8.99
CA GLU A 378 -1.92 -0.46 9.53
C GLU A 378 -2.72 0.77 10.02
N GLY A 379 -3.87 1.06 9.40
CA GLY A 379 -4.84 2.05 9.91
C GLY A 379 -4.90 3.44 9.25
N GLU A 380 -3.96 3.86 8.40
CA GLU A 380 -3.74 5.30 8.12
C GLU A 380 -4.58 6.00 7.02
N ALA A 381 -5.90 5.78 6.97
CA ALA A 381 -6.80 6.81 6.46
C ALA A 381 -7.43 7.52 7.67
N HIS A 382 -6.79 8.61 8.13
CA HIS A 382 -7.27 9.41 9.28
C HIS A 382 -7.69 10.82 8.88
N ASP A 383 -8.16 10.95 7.64
CA ASP A 383 -8.84 12.17 7.20
C ASP A 383 -10.04 12.43 8.12
N SER A 384 -10.43 13.70 8.21
CA SER A 384 -11.63 14.02 8.97
C SER A 384 -12.82 13.29 8.34
N PRO A 385 -13.72 12.71 9.15
CA PRO A 385 -14.89 11.99 8.65
C PRO A 385 -15.59 12.79 7.57
N ASN A 386 -15.50 12.34 6.31
CA ASN A 386 -16.29 12.91 5.24
C ASN A 386 -17.63 12.18 5.24
N VAL A 387 -18.74 12.91 5.20
CA VAL A 387 -20.07 12.30 5.20
C VAL A 387 -20.51 12.17 3.74
N PRO A 388 -20.67 10.94 3.21
CA PRO A 388 -21.12 10.74 1.83
C PRO A 388 -22.49 11.36 1.55
N ASP A 389 -22.74 11.67 0.29
CA ASP A 389 -24.07 12.11 -0.16
C ASP A 389 -25.12 11.02 0.13
N GLY A 390 -26.18 11.40 0.85
CA GLY A 390 -27.22 10.47 1.28
C GLY A 390 -26.91 9.75 2.60
N ALA A 391 -25.82 10.12 3.29
CA ALA A 391 -25.52 9.69 4.65
C ALA A 391 -25.52 10.87 5.64
N GLN A 392 -25.52 10.53 6.91
CA GLN A 392 -25.27 11.41 8.06
C GLN A 392 -24.38 10.65 9.05
N LEU A 393 -23.51 11.37 9.78
CA LEU A 393 -22.73 10.76 10.85
C LEU A 393 -23.47 10.95 12.18
N ILE A 394 -23.91 9.86 12.79
CA ILE A 394 -24.58 9.86 14.10
C ILE A 394 -23.69 9.22 15.17
N SER A 395 -24.07 9.38 16.43
CA SER A 395 -23.49 8.61 17.53
C SER A 395 -24.56 7.71 18.16
N LEU A 396 -24.29 6.41 18.23
CA LEU A 396 -25.15 5.45 18.90
C LEU A 396 -24.59 5.11 20.29
N PRO A 397 -25.42 5.11 21.35
CA PRO A 397 -24.97 4.76 22.68
C PRO A 397 -24.52 3.30 22.75
N VAL A 398 -23.46 3.03 23.51
CA VAL A 398 -22.93 1.69 23.77
C VAL A 398 -22.77 1.52 25.28
N GLY A 399 -23.44 0.50 25.83
CA GLY A 399 -23.49 0.31 27.29
C GLY A 399 -24.30 1.38 28.02
N ASN A 400 -24.06 1.52 29.34
CA ASN A 400 -24.87 2.37 30.22
C ASN A 400 -24.16 3.65 30.70
N ASP A 401 -22.85 3.78 30.44
CA ASP A 401 -22.01 4.84 31.00
C ASP A 401 -21.90 6.10 30.10
N GLY A 402 -22.78 6.18 29.10
CA GLY A 402 -22.86 7.27 28.12
C GLY A 402 -21.80 7.20 27.02
N ASP A 403 -21.01 6.12 26.96
CA ASP A 403 -20.10 5.83 25.86
C ASP A 403 -20.88 5.60 24.56
N LYS A 404 -20.28 5.88 23.41
CA LYS A 404 -20.97 5.82 22.11
C LYS A 404 -20.05 5.44 20.96
N VAL A 405 -20.61 4.87 19.90
CA VAL A 405 -19.90 4.58 18.64
C VAL A 405 -20.38 5.54 17.55
N ALA A 406 -19.46 6.05 16.74
CA ALA A 406 -19.80 6.85 15.57
C ALA A 406 -20.22 5.94 14.41
N VAL A 407 -21.31 6.29 13.73
CA VAL A 407 -21.89 5.45 12.68
C VAL A 407 -22.35 6.34 11.53
N TYR A 408 -21.85 6.07 10.32
CA TYR A 408 -22.44 6.59 9.09
C TYR A 408 -23.79 5.92 8.90
N TRP A 409 -24.82 6.71 8.70
CA TRP A 409 -26.21 6.29 8.68
C TRP A 409 -26.89 6.86 7.46
N SER A 410 -27.79 6.14 6.79
CA SER A 410 -28.57 6.72 5.68
C SER A 410 -29.26 8.01 6.14
N ALA A 411 -29.24 9.05 5.31
CA ALA A 411 -29.87 10.32 5.63
C ALA A 411 -31.40 10.22 5.50
N HIS A 412 -32.11 10.80 6.47
CA HIS A 412 -33.57 10.93 6.47
C HIS A 412 -34.39 9.64 6.29
N PRO A 413 -34.08 8.53 6.99
CA PRO A 413 -34.93 7.34 6.95
C PRO A 413 -36.29 7.63 7.60
N ASP A 414 -37.35 7.02 7.08
CA ASP A 414 -38.60 6.85 7.81
C ASP A 414 -38.48 5.52 8.57
N ASP A 415 -37.94 5.56 9.79
CA ASP A 415 -37.65 4.38 10.61
C ASP A 415 -38.87 3.46 10.77
N SER A 416 -40.08 4.03 10.72
CA SER A 416 -41.34 3.27 10.81
C SER A 416 -41.61 2.37 9.61
N LYS A 417 -40.98 2.63 8.45
CA LYS A 417 -41.13 1.84 7.22
C LYS A 417 -39.98 0.88 6.96
N VAL A 418 -38.83 1.06 7.61
CA VAL A 418 -37.64 0.24 7.37
C VAL A 418 -37.95 -1.25 7.57
N GLU A 419 -37.67 -2.05 6.54
CA GLU A 419 -37.87 -3.50 6.51
C GLU A 419 -36.54 -4.26 6.66
N GLN A 420 -35.43 -3.61 6.28
CA GLN A 420 -34.10 -4.22 6.23
C GLN A 420 -33.00 -3.23 6.61
N ALA A 421 -31.97 -3.71 7.30
CA ALA A 421 -30.74 -2.96 7.57
C ALA A 421 -29.50 -3.71 7.08
N PHE A 422 -28.54 -2.97 6.52
CA PHE A 422 -27.17 -3.45 6.28
C PHE A 422 -26.20 -2.72 7.20
N VAL A 423 -25.42 -3.47 7.98
CA VAL A 423 -24.33 -2.95 8.82
C VAL A 423 -23.01 -3.32 8.15
N MET A 424 -22.37 -2.37 7.47
CA MET A 424 -21.15 -2.59 6.68
C MET A 424 -19.89 -2.17 7.44
N MET A 425 -19.07 -3.14 7.80
CA MET A 425 -17.80 -2.93 8.49
C MET A 425 -16.65 -2.71 7.51
N HIS A 426 -16.01 -1.55 7.67
CA HIS A 426 -14.86 -1.13 6.87
C HIS A 426 -13.63 -2.03 7.02
N GLY A 427 -12.68 -1.91 6.11
CA GLY A 427 -11.42 -2.64 6.14
C GLY A 427 -10.43 -2.07 7.17
N ARG A 428 -9.17 -2.51 7.05
CA ARG A 428 -8.06 -2.06 7.92
C ARG A 428 -7.76 -0.56 7.85
N LEU A 429 -8.32 0.15 6.86
CA LEU A 429 -8.08 1.59 6.63
C LEU A 429 -8.99 2.49 7.45
N ARG A 430 -10.02 1.96 8.10
CA ARG A 430 -10.95 2.75 8.93
C ARG A 430 -11.71 3.81 8.12
N ASP A 431 -12.09 3.43 6.91
CA ASP A 431 -12.79 4.20 5.89
C ASP A 431 -14.29 3.87 5.89
N GLY A 432 -14.97 4.15 7.01
CA GLY A 432 -16.40 3.85 7.18
C GLY A 432 -17.30 4.58 6.18
N ASP A 433 -16.90 5.78 5.76
CA ASP A 433 -17.54 6.55 4.69
C ASP A 433 -17.50 5.81 3.35
N HIS A 434 -16.31 5.38 2.93
CA HIS A 434 -16.15 4.63 1.70
C HIS A 434 -16.93 3.32 1.72
N TYR A 435 -16.91 2.59 2.84
CA TYR A 435 -17.65 1.34 2.96
C TYR A 435 -19.17 1.52 3.02
N TRP A 436 -19.65 2.67 3.51
CA TRP A 436 -21.05 3.04 3.36
C TRP A 436 -21.41 3.24 1.89
N GLU A 437 -20.57 3.93 1.11
CA GLU A 437 -20.77 4.12 -0.34
C GLU A 437 -20.77 2.80 -1.11
N VAL A 438 -19.83 1.89 -0.79
CA VAL A 438 -19.76 0.54 -1.40
C VAL A 438 -21.09 -0.21 -1.23
N MET A 439 -21.62 -0.24 -0.01
CA MET A 439 -22.88 -0.91 0.27
C MET A 439 -24.07 -0.18 -0.40
N ASN A 440 -24.04 1.16 -0.45
CA ASN A 440 -25.07 1.98 -1.10
C ASN A 440 -25.10 1.75 -2.62
N ASN A 441 -23.93 1.64 -3.26
CA ASN A 441 -23.83 1.29 -4.68
C ASN A 441 -24.33 -0.12 -4.94
N ALA A 442 -23.95 -1.09 -4.11
CA ALA A 442 -24.43 -2.47 -4.21
C ALA A 442 -25.96 -2.56 -4.11
N LEU A 443 -26.59 -1.80 -3.19
CA LEU A 443 -28.04 -1.71 -3.08
C LEU A 443 -28.67 -1.08 -4.33
N LYS A 444 -28.16 0.06 -4.82
CA LYS A 444 -28.68 0.72 -6.02
C LYS A 444 -28.65 -0.21 -7.22
N TRP A 445 -27.53 -0.88 -7.46
CA TRP A 445 -27.42 -1.82 -8.58
C TRP A 445 -28.31 -3.05 -8.40
N ALA A 446 -28.50 -3.55 -7.18
CA ALA A 446 -29.42 -4.64 -6.92
C ALA A 446 -30.88 -4.24 -7.17
N GLN A 447 -31.25 -2.99 -6.85
CA GLN A 447 -32.55 -2.42 -7.17
C GLN A 447 -32.75 -2.26 -8.68
N GLU A 448 -31.73 -1.79 -9.41
CA GLU A 448 -31.75 -1.69 -10.88
C GLU A 448 -31.90 -3.07 -11.54
N ASP A 449 -31.24 -4.08 -11.00
CA ASP A 449 -31.31 -5.48 -11.45
C ASP A 449 -32.57 -6.22 -10.95
N ASN A 450 -33.43 -5.58 -10.15
CA ASN A 450 -34.66 -6.14 -9.57
C ASN A 450 -34.42 -7.39 -8.69
N TYR A 451 -33.42 -7.35 -7.80
CA TYR A 451 -33.28 -8.38 -6.76
C TYR A 451 -34.42 -8.28 -5.74
N ASP A 452 -35.07 -9.41 -5.44
CA ASP A 452 -36.22 -9.47 -4.53
C ASP A 452 -35.92 -8.91 -3.13
N GLY A 453 -34.71 -9.14 -2.61
CA GLY A 453 -34.28 -8.65 -1.30
C GLY A 453 -33.63 -7.26 -1.32
N ALA A 454 -33.73 -6.50 -2.41
CA ALA A 454 -33.21 -5.13 -2.50
C ALA A 454 -34.34 -4.10 -2.28
N SER A 455 -34.97 -4.13 -1.09
CA SER A 455 -36.09 -3.23 -0.77
C SER A 455 -35.67 -1.76 -0.82
N LYS A 456 -36.59 -0.87 -1.19
CA LYS A 456 -36.39 0.58 -1.07
C LYS A 456 -36.44 1.05 0.38
N GLU A 457 -37.11 0.29 1.24
CA GLU A 457 -37.19 0.53 2.68
C GLU A 457 -35.99 -0.12 3.40
N THR A 458 -34.80 0.06 2.83
CA THR A 458 -33.53 -0.46 3.34
C THR A 458 -32.70 0.67 3.91
N ILE A 459 -32.13 0.45 5.09
CA ILE A 459 -31.17 1.35 5.70
C ILE A 459 -29.75 0.78 5.64
N ILE A 460 -28.77 1.63 5.34
CA ILE A 460 -27.36 1.27 5.30
C ILE A 460 -26.64 2.04 6.38
N VAL A 461 -25.84 1.32 7.16
CA VAL A 461 -25.03 1.91 8.21
C VAL A 461 -23.61 1.36 8.15
N ALA A 462 -22.63 2.21 8.44
CA ALA A 462 -21.23 1.82 8.51
C ALA A 462 -20.61 2.39 9.79
N PRO A 463 -20.31 1.54 10.79
CA PRO A 463 -19.66 1.98 12.02
C PRO A 463 -18.24 2.46 11.74
N GLN A 464 -17.85 3.56 12.38
CA GLN A 464 -16.51 4.14 12.27
C GLN A 464 -15.66 3.73 13.48
N MET A 465 -14.73 2.82 13.29
CA MET A 465 -13.81 2.35 14.34
C MET A 465 -12.62 3.30 14.43
N TYR A 466 -12.79 4.44 15.12
CA TYR A 466 -11.73 5.43 15.25
C TYR A 466 -10.44 4.90 15.86
N SER A 467 -9.32 5.47 15.41
CA SER A 467 -8.06 5.41 16.15
C SER A 467 -8.08 6.43 17.29
N SER A 468 -7.82 5.95 18.52
CA SER A 468 -7.68 6.81 19.70
C SER A 468 -6.51 7.81 19.60
N LYS A 469 -5.52 7.53 18.74
CA LYS A 469 -4.32 8.34 18.56
C LYS A 469 -4.39 9.22 17.32
N LEU A 470 -4.75 8.63 16.19
CA LEU A 470 -4.63 9.22 14.86
C LEU A 470 -5.90 9.98 14.45
N ASN A 471 -7.06 9.63 14.99
CA ASN A 471 -8.29 10.44 14.88
C ASN A 471 -8.48 11.37 16.10
N LYS A 472 -7.42 11.66 16.86
CA LYS A 472 -7.50 12.51 18.06
C LYS A 472 -8.05 13.90 17.68
N GLY A 473 -9.10 14.33 18.38
CA GLY A 473 -9.78 15.60 18.12
C GLY A 473 -10.89 15.51 17.06
N GLN A 474 -11.12 14.35 16.46
CA GLN A 474 -12.24 14.09 15.54
C GLN A 474 -13.44 13.41 16.22
N PHE A 475 -13.31 13.07 17.51
CA PHE A 475 -14.33 12.46 18.34
C PHE A 475 -14.29 13.07 19.75
N ASP A 476 -15.40 13.00 20.48
CA ASP A 476 -15.53 13.57 21.83
C ASP A 476 -15.11 12.60 22.94
N ASP A 477 -15.17 13.05 24.19
CA ASP A 477 -14.71 12.33 25.39
C ASP A 477 -15.51 11.06 25.73
N LYS A 478 -16.60 10.79 25.01
CA LYS A 478 -17.45 9.61 25.16
C LYS A 478 -17.46 8.68 23.96
N THR A 479 -16.82 9.07 22.85
CA THR A 479 -16.81 8.25 21.65
C THR A 479 -15.78 7.14 21.73
N LEU A 480 -16.17 5.90 21.48
CA LEU A 480 -15.28 4.75 21.48
C LEU A 480 -14.21 4.88 20.38
N ALA A 481 -12.96 4.65 20.75
CA ALA A 481 -11.84 4.58 19.82
C ALA A 481 -10.81 3.53 20.28
N TRP A 482 -10.08 2.94 19.34
CA TRP A 482 -9.20 1.79 19.57
C TRP A 482 -7.73 2.12 19.28
N ASP A 483 -6.84 1.22 19.70
CA ASP A 483 -5.42 1.27 19.37
C ASP A 483 -5.19 1.04 17.86
N ASP A 484 -4.07 1.56 17.35
CA ASP A 484 -3.69 1.62 15.93
C ASP A 484 -3.23 0.28 15.37
N VAL A 485 -2.86 -0.67 16.23
CA VAL A 485 -2.53 -2.07 15.86
C VAL A 485 -3.76 -2.86 15.37
N ASN A 486 -4.80 -2.15 14.92
CA ASN A 486 -6.11 -2.66 14.50
C ASN A 486 -6.73 -3.61 15.53
N ALA A 487 -6.62 -3.23 16.81
CA ALA A 487 -7.15 -4.00 17.94
C ALA A 487 -8.67 -4.26 17.80
N TRP A 488 -9.41 -3.33 17.21
CA TRP A 488 -10.84 -3.46 16.92
C TRP A 488 -11.17 -4.66 16.02
N GLU A 489 -10.29 -5.09 15.10
CA GLU A 489 -10.51 -6.26 14.24
C GLU A 489 -10.61 -7.57 15.04
N SER A 490 -10.02 -7.58 16.24
CA SER A 490 -10.03 -8.73 17.14
C SER A 490 -11.20 -8.75 18.12
N GLY A 491 -12.02 -7.70 18.17
CA GLY A 491 -13.00 -7.54 19.26
C GLY A 491 -12.37 -7.01 20.55
N ALA A 492 -11.23 -6.32 20.49
CA ALA A 492 -10.57 -5.83 21.70
C ALA A 492 -11.33 -4.66 22.34
N ILE A 493 -11.01 -4.44 23.62
CA ILE A 493 -11.46 -3.29 24.41
C ILE A 493 -10.98 -1.98 23.74
N ALA A 494 -11.86 -0.99 23.71
CA ALA A 494 -11.54 0.36 23.26
C ALA A 494 -10.55 1.04 24.21
N THR A 495 -9.60 1.80 23.66
CA THR A 495 -8.62 2.56 24.44
C THR A 495 -9.13 3.94 24.84
N HIS A 496 -10.27 4.35 24.28
CA HIS A 496 -10.98 5.58 24.61
C HIS A 496 -12.50 5.28 24.71
N PRO A 497 -13.23 5.84 25.68
CA PRO A 497 -12.73 6.66 26.80
C PRO A 497 -11.82 5.87 27.74
N LYS A 498 -10.89 6.55 28.42
CA LYS A 498 -9.94 5.87 29.30
C LYS A 498 -10.69 5.13 30.42
N GLY A 499 -10.45 3.82 30.54
CA GLY A 499 -11.08 2.98 31.57
C GLY A 499 -12.39 2.33 31.14
N THR A 500 -12.83 2.53 29.89
CA THR A 500 -13.93 1.74 29.32
C THR A 500 -13.53 0.26 29.23
N ASN A 501 -14.52 -0.62 29.40
CA ASN A 501 -14.37 -2.07 29.17
C ASN A 501 -15.14 -2.51 27.92
N LEU A 502 -15.68 -1.55 27.15
CA LEU A 502 -16.45 -1.82 25.94
C LEU A 502 -15.52 -2.19 24.79
N THR A 503 -15.94 -3.17 24.01
CA THR A 503 -15.23 -3.74 22.86
C THR A 503 -15.85 -3.30 21.54
N SER A 504 -15.18 -3.58 20.42
CA SER A 504 -15.81 -3.41 19.09
C SER A 504 -16.95 -4.40 18.85
N MET A 505 -17.05 -5.51 19.60
CA MET A 505 -18.21 -6.39 19.58
C MET A 505 -19.41 -5.75 20.30
N ASP A 506 -19.17 -5.05 21.41
CA ASP A 506 -20.24 -4.34 22.13
C ASP A 506 -20.82 -3.19 21.30
N ALA A 507 -20.00 -2.56 20.46
CA ALA A 507 -20.48 -1.59 19.48
C ALA A 507 -21.41 -2.23 18.42
N LEU A 508 -21.10 -3.44 17.93
CA LEU A 508 -21.97 -4.18 17.01
C LEU A 508 -23.24 -4.66 17.70
N ASP A 509 -23.15 -5.10 18.95
CA ASP A 509 -24.28 -5.48 19.80
C ASP A 509 -25.24 -4.29 19.98
N ALA A 510 -24.73 -3.08 20.20
CA ALA A 510 -25.54 -1.88 20.37
C ALA A 510 -26.28 -1.49 19.07
N ILE A 511 -25.64 -1.65 17.90
CA ILE A 511 -26.28 -1.41 16.60
C ILE A 511 -27.38 -2.44 16.35
N LEU A 512 -27.11 -3.72 16.64
CA LEU A 512 -28.11 -4.78 16.49
C LEU A 512 -29.30 -4.59 17.44
N ASP A 513 -29.06 -4.15 18.67
CA ASP A 513 -30.10 -3.80 19.63
C ASP A 513 -30.93 -2.61 19.16
N HIS A 514 -30.30 -1.59 18.59
CA HIS A 514 -30.99 -0.43 18.06
C HIS A 514 -31.98 -0.83 16.95
N PHE A 515 -31.55 -1.68 16.03
CA PHE A 515 -32.44 -2.26 15.02
C PHE A 515 -33.45 -3.25 15.59
N SER A 516 -33.21 -3.80 16.78
CA SER A 516 -34.15 -4.70 17.45
C SER A 516 -35.28 -3.98 18.19
N ASP A 517 -35.22 -2.66 18.35
CA ASP A 517 -36.29 -1.90 19.02
C ASP A 517 -37.53 -1.79 18.13
N SER A 518 -38.54 -2.63 18.41
CA SER A 518 -39.80 -2.68 17.68
C SER A 518 -40.63 -1.39 17.78
N LYS A 519 -40.30 -0.47 18.70
CA LYS A 519 -40.97 0.85 18.75
C LYS A 519 -40.41 1.79 17.70
N THR A 520 -39.11 1.73 17.47
CA THR A 520 -38.41 2.56 16.47
C THR A 520 -38.53 1.95 15.08
N PHE A 521 -38.31 0.63 14.96
CA PHE A 521 -38.36 -0.13 13.72
C PHE A 521 -39.44 -1.24 13.77
N PRO A 522 -40.74 -0.89 13.70
CA PRO A 522 -41.82 -1.86 13.83
C PRO A 522 -41.89 -2.87 12.66
N ASN A 523 -41.36 -2.52 11.49
CA ASN A 523 -41.46 -3.33 10.26
C ASN A 523 -40.17 -4.08 9.91
N ILE A 524 -39.08 -3.87 10.63
CA ILE A 524 -37.80 -4.51 10.30
C ILE A 524 -37.88 -6.02 10.49
N LYS A 525 -37.41 -6.76 9.49
CA LYS A 525 -37.35 -8.22 9.50
C LYS A 525 -35.95 -8.77 9.28
N ASN A 526 -35.08 -8.00 8.62
CA ASN A 526 -33.76 -8.48 8.23
C ASN A 526 -32.67 -7.49 8.65
N VAL A 527 -31.64 -8.00 9.32
CA VAL A 527 -30.40 -7.25 9.56
C VAL A 527 -29.24 -8.07 9.00
N THR A 528 -28.55 -7.51 8.00
CA THR A 528 -27.38 -8.14 7.40
C THR A 528 -26.12 -7.44 7.90
N MET A 529 -25.31 -8.16 8.67
CA MET A 529 -24.03 -7.72 9.20
C MET A 529 -22.93 -8.12 8.21
N VAL A 530 -22.29 -7.14 7.56
CA VAL A 530 -21.32 -7.35 6.48
C VAL A 530 -19.95 -6.86 6.91
N GLY A 531 -18.89 -7.57 6.56
CA GLY A 531 -17.53 -7.05 6.67
C GLY A 531 -16.64 -7.56 5.54
N HIS A 532 -15.66 -6.75 5.14
CA HIS A 532 -14.61 -7.16 4.20
C HIS A 532 -13.20 -6.83 4.75
N GLY A 533 -12.24 -7.72 4.52
CA GLY A 533 -10.85 -7.59 5.00
C GLY A 533 -10.75 -7.47 6.53
N GLY A 534 -10.36 -6.28 7.03
CA GLY A 534 -10.33 -5.98 8.47
C GLY A 534 -11.71 -6.07 9.14
N GLY A 535 -12.75 -5.56 8.46
CA GLY A 535 -14.12 -5.67 8.92
C GLY A 535 -14.62 -7.12 8.95
N ALA A 536 -14.19 -7.94 7.98
CA ALA A 536 -14.51 -9.37 7.97
C ALA A 536 -13.81 -10.15 9.08
N GLN A 537 -12.60 -9.73 9.48
CA GLN A 537 -11.94 -10.29 10.65
C GLN A 537 -12.78 -10.08 11.93
N LEU A 538 -13.30 -8.88 12.15
CA LEU A 538 -14.24 -8.63 13.25
C LEU A 538 -15.54 -9.40 13.05
N MET A 539 -16.12 -9.36 11.85
CA MET A 539 -17.41 -9.98 11.55
C MET A 539 -17.39 -11.50 11.73
N ASN A 540 -16.31 -12.18 11.34
CA ASN A 540 -16.17 -13.62 11.56
C ASN A 540 -16.18 -13.96 13.05
N ARG A 541 -15.47 -13.17 13.86
CA ARG A 541 -15.46 -13.32 15.33
C ARG A 541 -16.81 -13.00 15.95
N TYR A 542 -17.47 -11.96 15.46
CA TYR A 542 -18.78 -11.55 15.96
C TYR A 542 -19.89 -12.55 15.60
N ALA A 543 -19.88 -13.11 14.39
CA ALA A 543 -20.78 -14.19 13.98
C ALA A 543 -20.68 -15.42 14.90
N MET A 544 -19.53 -15.65 15.54
CA MET A 544 -19.35 -16.71 16.53
C MET A 544 -19.74 -16.30 17.94
N THR A 545 -19.41 -15.09 18.36
CA THR A 545 -19.37 -14.71 19.78
C THR A 545 -20.42 -13.70 20.19
N GLY A 546 -20.88 -12.85 19.26
CA GLY A 546 -21.91 -11.84 19.49
C GLY A 546 -23.25 -12.44 19.87
N LYS A 547 -24.10 -11.64 20.51
CA LYS A 547 -25.43 -12.08 20.97
C LYS A 547 -26.42 -12.21 19.80
N ASP A 548 -27.55 -12.85 20.08
CA ASP A 548 -28.71 -12.88 19.18
C ASP A 548 -29.52 -11.57 19.32
N PRO A 549 -30.29 -11.15 18.28
CA PRO A 549 -31.11 -9.94 18.38
C PRO A 549 -32.12 -10.05 19.53
N GLN A 550 -32.38 -8.93 20.22
CA GLN A 550 -33.38 -8.90 21.30
C GLN A 550 -34.77 -9.24 20.78
N ASN A 551 -35.09 -8.78 19.56
CA ASN A 551 -36.30 -9.15 18.85
C ASN A 551 -36.05 -10.43 18.04
N LYS A 552 -36.66 -11.53 18.50
CA LYS A 552 -36.52 -12.85 17.87
C LYS A 552 -37.19 -12.98 16.50
N ASP A 553 -38.03 -12.01 16.12
CA ASP A 553 -38.64 -11.96 14.79
C ASP A 553 -37.69 -11.36 13.73
N ILE A 554 -36.53 -10.84 14.15
CA ILE A 554 -35.50 -10.34 13.24
C ILE A 554 -34.58 -11.49 12.83
N TYR A 555 -34.47 -11.67 11.52
CA TYR A 555 -33.49 -12.52 10.91
C TYR A 555 -32.15 -11.81 10.77
N VAL A 556 -31.06 -12.45 11.21
CA VAL A 556 -29.71 -11.91 11.10
C VAL A 556 -28.86 -12.77 10.18
N ARG A 557 -28.29 -12.15 9.15
CA ARG A 557 -27.26 -12.74 8.28
C ARG A 557 -25.92 -12.11 8.59
N TYR A 558 -24.87 -12.92 8.60
CA TYR A 558 -23.49 -12.47 8.70
C TYR A 558 -22.76 -12.73 7.38
N ILE A 559 -22.14 -11.73 6.79
CA ILE A 559 -21.33 -11.87 5.58
C ILE A 559 -19.88 -11.57 5.92
N VAL A 560 -19.01 -12.56 5.69
CA VAL A 560 -17.60 -12.55 6.05
C VAL A 560 -16.78 -12.58 4.76
N GLY A 561 -16.31 -11.41 4.32
CA GLY A 561 -15.59 -11.24 3.05
C GLY A 561 -14.07 -11.15 3.18
N ASP A 562 -13.36 -12.14 2.65
CA ASP A 562 -11.89 -12.15 2.58
C ASP A 562 -11.15 -11.75 3.88
N PRO A 563 -11.53 -12.26 5.08
CA PRO A 563 -10.76 -12.00 6.28
C PRO A 563 -9.34 -12.54 6.13
N SER A 564 -8.37 -11.78 6.62
CA SER A 564 -6.96 -12.23 6.63
C SER A 564 -6.63 -13.17 7.78
N SER A 565 -7.50 -13.32 8.77
CA SER A 565 -7.39 -14.36 9.80
C SER A 565 -8.76 -14.75 10.34
N SER A 566 -8.90 -16.01 10.73
CA SER A 566 -10.10 -16.57 11.37
C SER A 566 -9.76 -17.13 12.75
N PRO A 567 -10.69 -17.10 13.72
CA PRO A 567 -10.51 -17.70 15.03
C PRO A 567 -10.78 -19.22 14.98
N TYR A 568 -9.74 -20.04 14.91
CA TYR A 568 -9.89 -21.50 14.86
C TYR A 568 -10.41 -22.05 16.19
N PHE A 569 -11.51 -22.83 16.14
CA PHE A 569 -12.11 -23.47 17.31
C PHE A 569 -11.23 -24.55 17.99
N THR A 570 -10.17 -25.00 17.32
CA THR A 570 -9.24 -26.04 17.79
C THR A 570 -7.80 -25.62 17.52
N GLU A 571 -6.85 -26.33 18.10
CA GLU A 571 -5.41 -26.10 17.91
C GLU A 571 -4.88 -26.55 16.54
N HIS A 572 -5.71 -27.18 15.70
CA HIS A 572 -5.27 -27.68 14.40
C HIS A 572 -5.10 -26.54 13.39
N ARG A 573 -4.07 -26.63 12.54
CA ARG A 573 -3.80 -25.65 11.49
C ARG A 573 -3.58 -26.37 10.14
N PRO A 574 -4.10 -25.81 9.03
CA PRO A 574 -4.08 -26.45 7.70
C PRO A 574 -2.70 -26.55 7.04
N VAL A 575 -1.70 -25.78 7.51
CA VAL A 575 -0.35 -25.76 6.94
C VAL A 575 0.51 -26.86 7.56
N SER A 576 0.77 -27.92 6.79
CA SER A 576 1.68 -29.00 7.17
C SER A 576 3.12 -28.80 6.68
N ASP A 577 3.32 -27.95 5.66
CA ASP A 577 4.66 -27.63 5.16
C ASP A 577 5.38 -26.67 6.11
N LYS A 578 6.32 -27.24 6.86
CA LYS A 578 7.15 -26.54 7.83
C LYS A 578 8.05 -25.46 7.23
N SER A 579 8.23 -25.41 5.91
CA SER A 579 8.93 -24.32 5.24
C SER A 579 8.07 -23.06 5.06
N ILE A 580 6.75 -23.20 5.11
CA ILE A 580 5.79 -22.10 5.03
C ILE A 580 5.56 -21.48 6.41
N ALA A 581 5.22 -22.30 7.40
CA ALA A 581 5.11 -21.93 8.81
C ALA A 581 5.15 -23.18 9.70
N LYS A 582 5.59 -23.04 10.95
CA LYS A 582 5.59 -24.12 11.94
C LYS A 582 4.91 -23.65 13.21
N ILE A 583 4.03 -24.47 13.76
CA ILE A 583 3.32 -24.17 15.02
C ILE A 583 4.32 -23.82 16.14
N ASP A 584 5.40 -24.60 16.27
CA ASP A 584 6.45 -24.39 17.29
C ASP A 584 7.20 -23.05 17.15
N ASP A 585 7.17 -22.44 15.97
CA ASP A 585 7.80 -21.13 15.69
C ASP A 585 6.77 -19.97 15.84
N CYS A 586 5.52 -20.27 16.22
CA CYS A 586 4.39 -19.34 16.24
C CYS A 586 3.80 -19.20 17.65
N ASP A 587 4.55 -18.58 18.57
CA ASP A 587 4.09 -18.33 19.93
C ASP A 587 2.74 -17.60 19.95
N GLY A 588 1.71 -18.20 20.56
CA GLY A 588 0.36 -17.64 20.62
C GLY A 588 -0.47 -17.85 19.35
N TYR A 589 -0.14 -18.82 18.49
CA TYR A 589 -0.96 -19.18 17.32
C TYR A 589 -2.40 -19.58 17.68
N ASN A 590 -2.64 -20.00 18.91
CA ASN A 590 -3.96 -20.34 19.43
C ASN A 590 -4.54 -19.29 20.38
N THR A 591 -3.77 -18.26 20.74
CA THR A 591 -4.26 -17.11 21.49
C THR A 591 -5.32 -16.39 20.69
N TRP A 592 -6.33 -15.85 21.37
CA TRP A 592 -7.23 -14.86 20.79
C TRP A 592 -6.38 -13.74 20.17
N ARG A 593 -6.38 -13.53 18.86
CA ARG A 593 -7.50 -13.57 17.91
C ARG A 593 -7.50 -14.75 16.92
N TYR A 594 -6.53 -15.66 16.99
CA TYR A 594 -6.31 -16.75 16.02
C TYR A 594 -6.88 -18.10 16.46
N GLY A 595 -7.06 -18.27 17.76
CA GLY A 595 -7.81 -19.35 18.40
C GLY A 595 -8.53 -18.83 19.64
N PHE A 596 -8.87 -19.71 20.58
CA PHE A 596 -9.66 -19.37 21.77
C PHE A 596 -8.86 -19.33 23.08
N GLU A 597 -7.54 -19.54 23.04
CA GLU A 597 -6.70 -19.40 24.24
C GLU A 597 -6.73 -17.94 24.72
N ASN A 598 -6.86 -17.75 26.03
CA ASN A 598 -7.01 -16.44 26.69
C ASN A 598 -8.22 -15.61 26.23
N PHE A 599 -9.18 -16.19 25.51
CA PHE A 599 -10.43 -15.49 25.23
C PHE A 599 -11.27 -15.35 26.51
N THR A 600 -11.63 -14.11 26.84
CA THR A 600 -12.35 -13.79 28.09
C THR A 600 -13.86 -13.84 27.98
N GLY A 601 -14.41 -14.05 26.77
CA GLY A 601 -15.85 -13.99 26.51
C GLY A 601 -16.30 -12.58 26.11
N THR A 602 -17.58 -12.46 25.75
CA THR A 602 -18.27 -11.18 25.52
C THR A 602 -19.02 -10.75 26.79
N LEU A 603 -19.65 -9.57 26.77
CA LEU A 603 -20.53 -9.16 27.87
C LEU A 603 -21.74 -10.10 28.06
N ASP A 604 -22.17 -10.77 27.00
CA ASP A 604 -23.28 -11.73 27.01
C ASP A 604 -22.87 -13.10 27.54
N SER A 605 -21.80 -13.68 26.99
CA SER A 605 -21.45 -15.06 27.29
C SER A 605 -19.97 -15.40 27.09
N LYS A 606 -19.50 -16.35 27.91
CA LYS A 606 -18.23 -17.06 27.74
C LYS A 606 -18.51 -18.55 27.57
N LEU A 607 -18.46 -19.02 26.34
CA LEU A 607 -18.71 -20.42 25.98
C LEU A 607 -17.42 -21.18 25.67
N GLN A 608 -17.51 -22.51 25.59
CA GLN A 608 -16.39 -23.32 25.09
C GLN A 608 -16.30 -23.21 23.56
N PRO A 609 -15.12 -23.44 22.95
CA PRO A 609 -14.96 -23.36 21.50
C PRO A 609 -15.94 -24.24 20.71
N LYS A 610 -16.29 -25.44 21.20
CA LYS A 610 -17.28 -26.33 20.58
C LYS A 610 -18.69 -25.71 20.57
N ASP A 611 -19.05 -24.96 21.60
CA ASP A 611 -20.35 -24.27 21.69
C ASP A 611 -20.40 -23.05 20.76
N TYR A 612 -19.30 -22.28 20.68
CA TYR A 612 -19.18 -21.19 19.70
C TYR A 612 -19.21 -21.70 18.26
N PHE A 613 -18.59 -22.86 17.99
CA PHE A 613 -18.74 -23.56 16.71
C PHE A 613 -20.21 -23.90 16.45
N GLY A 614 -20.90 -24.48 17.45
CA GLY A 614 -22.32 -24.78 17.35
C GLY A 614 -23.20 -23.57 17.08
N ARG A 615 -22.88 -22.41 17.65
CA ARG A 615 -23.55 -21.13 17.37
C ARG A 615 -23.27 -20.68 15.92
N TYR A 616 -22.00 -20.66 15.52
CA TYR A 616 -21.59 -20.23 14.17
C TYR A 616 -22.24 -21.05 13.07
N ILE A 617 -22.23 -22.39 13.18
CA ILE A 617 -22.79 -23.26 12.14
C ILE A 617 -24.31 -23.29 12.10
N ARG A 618 -25.01 -22.78 13.12
CA ARG A 618 -26.48 -22.64 13.09
C ARG A 618 -26.94 -21.29 12.56
N ARG A 619 -26.06 -20.28 12.62
CA ARG A 619 -26.34 -18.94 12.09
C ARG A 619 -26.25 -18.93 10.57
N ASP A 620 -26.95 -17.97 9.97
CA ASP A 620 -26.77 -17.69 8.55
C ASP A 620 -25.47 -16.91 8.35
N VAL A 621 -24.38 -17.64 8.08
CA VAL A 621 -23.07 -17.06 7.79
C VAL A 621 -22.70 -17.32 6.34
N VAL A 622 -22.50 -16.28 5.56
CA VAL A 622 -22.00 -16.37 4.18
C VAL A 622 -20.53 -15.96 4.16
N ASN A 623 -19.65 -16.93 3.91
CA ASN A 623 -18.24 -16.68 3.65
C ASN A 623 -18.11 -16.31 2.17
N ILE A 624 -17.66 -15.09 1.87
CA ILE A 624 -17.43 -14.63 0.50
C ILE A 624 -15.92 -14.48 0.25
N VAL A 625 -15.46 -15.03 -0.88
CA VAL A 625 -14.03 -15.09 -1.21
C VAL A 625 -13.78 -14.56 -2.60
N GLY A 626 -12.86 -13.61 -2.75
CA GLY A 626 -12.28 -13.25 -4.05
C GLY A 626 -11.30 -14.32 -4.51
N LEU A 627 -11.55 -14.96 -5.65
CA LEU A 627 -10.70 -16.06 -6.16
C LEU A 627 -9.29 -15.60 -6.55
N HIS A 628 -9.12 -14.31 -6.81
CA HIS A 628 -7.83 -13.68 -7.09
C HIS A 628 -7.27 -12.90 -5.89
N ASP A 629 -7.84 -13.06 -4.68
CA ASP A 629 -7.24 -12.55 -3.44
C ASP A 629 -6.04 -13.40 -2.98
N ILE A 630 -5.02 -13.40 -3.83
CA ILE A 630 -3.80 -14.22 -3.72
C ILE A 630 -2.58 -13.43 -3.27
N GLN A 631 -2.74 -12.14 -2.97
CA GLN A 631 -1.62 -11.31 -2.55
C GLN A 631 -1.18 -11.66 -1.12
N PRO A 632 0.13 -11.57 -0.81
CA PRO A 632 0.66 -11.86 0.51
C PRO A 632 0.50 -10.64 1.45
N ASN A 633 -0.74 -10.15 1.60
CA ASN A 633 -1.09 -8.94 2.36
C ASN A 633 -2.19 -9.23 3.41
N GLY A 634 -2.58 -8.19 4.18
CA GLY A 634 -3.38 -8.36 5.40
C GLY A 634 -2.53 -8.88 6.56
N ASP A 635 -3.11 -9.64 7.49
CA ASP A 635 -2.35 -10.25 8.57
C ASP A 635 -1.35 -11.28 8.02
N GLN A 636 -0.06 -10.96 8.07
CA GLN A 636 1.02 -11.84 7.63
C GLN A 636 1.85 -12.35 8.82
N LYS A 637 1.33 -12.24 10.05
CA LYS A 637 1.97 -12.86 11.21
C LYS A 637 1.93 -14.38 11.04
N CYS A 638 2.91 -15.04 11.66
CA CYS A 638 3.10 -16.47 11.50
C CYS A 638 1.84 -17.29 11.90
N MET A 639 1.11 -16.85 12.93
CA MET A 639 -0.17 -17.39 13.37
C MET A 639 -1.26 -17.37 12.29
N ALA A 640 -1.31 -16.31 11.48
CA ALA A 640 -2.26 -16.17 10.37
C ALA A 640 -1.82 -16.99 9.15
N ILE A 641 -0.51 -17.03 8.87
CA ILE A 641 0.06 -17.86 7.78
C ILE A 641 -0.23 -19.34 8.02
N LEU A 642 -0.22 -19.82 9.28
CA LEU A 642 -0.59 -21.19 9.63
C LEU A 642 -2.02 -21.57 9.17
N GLN A 643 -2.89 -20.61 8.89
CA GLN A 643 -4.29 -20.84 8.52
C GLN A 643 -4.53 -21.11 7.03
N GLY A 644 -3.48 -21.20 6.22
CA GLY A 644 -3.60 -21.53 4.79
C GLY A 644 -2.52 -20.91 3.89
N GLY A 645 -1.42 -20.42 4.45
CA GLY A 645 -0.34 -19.77 3.71
C GLY A 645 -0.50 -18.25 3.62
N LYS A 646 0.25 -17.64 2.69
CA LYS A 646 0.30 -16.17 2.54
C LYS A 646 -0.95 -15.59 1.85
N LYS A 647 -1.58 -16.38 0.98
CA LYS A 647 -2.75 -15.97 0.17
C LYS A 647 -4.00 -15.89 1.06
N ARG A 648 -4.76 -14.77 1.04
CA ARG A 648 -6.03 -14.67 1.80
C ARG A 648 -7.06 -15.69 1.31
N ARG A 649 -7.17 -15.86 -0.01
CA ARG A 649 -8.02 -16.88 -0.62
C ARG A 649 -7.81 -18.26 0.00
N ASP A 650 -6.57 -18.73 0.05
CA ASP A 650 -6.27 -20.09 0.53
C ASP A 650 -6.60 -20.25 2.01
N ARG A 651 -6.41 -19.20 2.82
CA ARG A 651 -6.83 -19.18 4.23
C ARG A 651 -8.34 -19.30 4.39
N ASN A 652 -9.11 -18.61 3.54
CA ASN A 652 -10.57 -18.65 3.56
C ASN A 652 -11.14 -19.97 3.03
N LEU A 653 -10.55 -20.53 1.98
CA LEU A 653 -10.94 -21.83 1.47
C LEU A 653 -10.53 -22.97 2.44
N SER A 654 -9.41 -22.82 3.15
CA SER A 654 -9.01 -23.74 4.23
C SER A 654 -9.94 -23.62 5.45
N TRP A 655 -10.44 -22.42 5.75
CA TRP A 655 -11.47 -22.21 6.77
C TRP A 655 -12.79 -22.92 6.41
N TRP A 656 -13.23 -22.83 5.16
CA TRP A 656 -14.41 -23.57 4.68
C TRP A 656 -14.24 -25.09 4.84
N ARG A 657 -13.06 -25.60 4.46
CA ARG A 657 -12.72 -27.02 4.66
C ARG A 657 -12.74 -27.40 6.13
N TYR A 658 -12.14 -26.58 6.99
CA TYR A 658 -12.05 -26.80 8.43
C TYR A 658 -13.42 -26.98 9.10
N ILE A 659 -14.36 -26.06 8.87
CA ILE A 659 -15.69 -26.12 9.52
C ILE A 659 -16.51 -27.32 9.02
N ASN A 660 -16.38 -27.69 7.74
CA ASN A 660 -17.05 -28.87 7.18
C ASN A 660 -16.46 -30.18 7.71
N MET A 661 -15.13 -30.24 7.89
CA MET A 661 -14.47 -31.42 8.47
C MET A 661 -14.83 -31.63 9.95
N LEU A 662 -14.91 -30.56 10.75
CA LEU A 662 -15.37 -30.64 12.15
C LEU A 662 -16.81 -31.16 12.25
N ALA A 663 -17.72 -30.64 11.41
CA ALA A 663 -19.11 -31.09 11.38
C ALA A 663 -19.30 -32.44 10.66
N LYS A 664 -18.29 -32.95 9.96
CA LYS A 664 -18.40 -34.12 9.05
C LYS A 664 -19.58 -34.02 8.10
N THR A 665 -19.69 -32.89 7.40
CA THR A 665 -20.73 -32.70 6.39
C THR A 665 -20.48 -33.59 5.17
N LYS A 666 -21.46 -33.63 4.26
CA LYS A 666 -21.33 -34.31 2.95
C LYS A 666 -20.73 -33.40 1.86
N GLU A 667 -20.21 -32.23 2.23
CA GLU A 667 -19.61 -31.29 1.27
C GLU A 667 -18.42 -31.94 0.56
N ASN A 668 -18.34 -31.80 -0.77
CA ASN A 668 -17.16 -32.24 -1.50
C ASN A 668 -16.01 -31.26 -1.29
N LEU A 669 -15.08 -31.62 -0.39
CA LEU A 669 -13.91 -30.81 -0.05
C LEU A 669 -12.70 -31.11 -0.95
N GLN A 670 -12.85 -31.93 -1.99
CA GLN A 670 -11.78 -32.21 -2.94
C GLN A 670 -11.38 -30.92 -3.68
N GLY A 671 -10.07 -30.68 -3.81
CA GLY A 671 -9.52 -29.47 -4.41
C GLY A 671 -9.45 -28.25 -3.50
N TYR A 672 -10.16 -28.23 -2.36
CA TYR A 672 -10.00 -27.16 -1.37
C TYR A 672 -8.64 -27.28 -0.65
N PRO A 673 -7.91 -26.15 -0.44
CA PRO A 673 -6.64 -26.15 0.25
C PRO A 673 -6.83 -26.46 1.74
N GLY A 674 -5.69 -26.74 2.38
CA GLY A 674 -5.59 -26.99 3.80
C GLY A 674 -5.65 -28.47 4.17
N ASN A 675 -4.63 -28.92 4.87
CA ASN A 675 -4.50 -30.30 5.32
C ASN A 675 -4.71 -30.38 6.82
N PHE A 676 -5.72 -31.13 7.26
CA PHE A 676 -5.99 -31.36 8.67
C PHE A 676 -5.83 -32.84 8.98
N SER A 677 -4.95 -33.15 9.93
CA SER A 677 -4.87 -34.46 10.57
C SER A 677 -5.67 -34.44 11.87
N ASP A 678 -6.44 -35.49 12.12
CA ASP A 678 -7.01 -35.81 13.44
C ASP A 678 -7.93 -34.74 14.07
N LEU A 679 -8.70 -34.01 13.25
CA LEU A 679 -9.74 -33.12 13.77
C LEU A 679 -10.77 -33.89 14.63
N PRO A 680 -11.26 -33.29 15.73
CA PRO A 680 -12.30 -33.91 16.54
C PRO A 680 -13.61 -34.02 15.75
N ASP A 681 -14.39 -35.05 16.09
CA ASP A 681 -15.73 -35.25 15.55
C ASP A 681 -16.75 -34.40 16.32
N TRP A 682 -17.22 -33.34 15.68
CA TRP A 682 -18.28 -32.47 16.19
C TRP A 682 -19.55 -32.56 15.35
N SER A 683 -19.76 -33.68 14.64
CA SER A 683 -20.97 -33.91 13.84
C SER A 683 -22.25 -33.92 14.67
N ASP A 684 -22.16 -34.28 15.95
CA ASP A 684 -23.25 -34.24 16.93
C ASP A 684 -23.79 -32.83 17.17
N VAL A 685 -22.97 -31.81 16.94
CA VAL A 685 -23.32 -30.42 17.23
C VAL A 685 -24.50 -29.96 16.37
N TYR A 686 -24.58 -30.36 15.10
CA TYR A 686 -25.69 -30.00 14.22
C TYR A 686 -25.97 -31.08 13.17
N GLU A 687 -25.97 -32.35 13.60
CA GLU A 687 -26.37 -33.51 12.82
C GLU A 687 -25.72 -33.60 11.42
N ASN A 688 -24.39 -33.46 11.36
CA ASN A 688 -23.63 -33.45 10.11
C ASN A 688 -23.96 -32.29 9.15
N GLN A 689 -24.52 -31.20 9.64
CA GLN A 689 -24.88 -30.03 8.85
C GLN A 689 -24.13 -28.78 9.31
N ILE A 690 -24.03 -27.82 8.39
CA ILE A 690 -23.71 -26.42 8.69
C ILE A 690 -24.69 -25.54 7.91
N GLY A 691 -25.18 -24.48 8.54
CA GLY A 691 -25.95 -23.40 7.91
C GLY A 691 -25.06 -22.36 7.25
N ALA A 692 -23.75 -22.37 7.55
CA ALA A 692 -22.78 -21.52 6.88
C ALA A 692 -22.67 -21.89 5.39
N ARG A 693 -22.51 -20.88 4.54
CA ARG A 693 -22.42 -21.01 3.09
C ARG A 693 -21.10 -20.41 2.59
N LEU A 694 -20.62 -20.89 1.44
CA LEU A 694 -19.46 -20.34 0.75
C LEU A 694 -19.89 -19.75 -0.59
N VAL A 695 -19.36 -18.59 -0.90
CA VAL A 695 -19.51 -17.90 -2.16
C VAL A 695 -18.12 -17.49 -2.65
N VAL A 696 -17.80 -17.79 -3.92
CA VAL A 696 -16.48 -17.47 -4.49
C VAL A 696 -16.65 -16.62 -5.74
N VAL A 697 -16.21 -15.36 -5.69
CA VAL A 697 -16.27 -14.42 -6.81
C VAL A 697 -15.03 -14.62 -7.67
N GLU A 698 -15.22 -15.19 -8.86
CA GLU A 698 -14.13 -15.62 -9.74
C GLU A 698 -13.20 -14.48 -10.17
N ASP A 699 -13.77 -13.33 -10.54
CA ASP A 699 -13.00 -12.19 -11.07
C ASP A 699 -12.60 -11.15 -9.99
N ALA A 700 -12.71 -11.48 -8.71
CA ALA A 700 -12.42 -10.54 -7.62
C ALA A 700 -11.07 -10.79 -6.95
N GLU A 701 -10.36 -9.69 -6.72
CA GLU A 701 -9.18 -9.57 -5.84
C GLU A 701 -9.63 -9.09 -4.44
N HIS A 702 -8.72 -8.52 -3.64
CA HIS A 702 -9.04 -7.91 -2.34
C HIS A 702 -9.69 -6.52 -2.47
N ASP A 703 -10.87 -6.45 -3.07
CA ASP A 703 -11.55 -5.20 -3.46
C ASP A 703 -13.04 -5.30 -3.11
N ALA A 704 -13.45 -4.58 -2.06
CA ALA A 704 -14.82 -4.66 -1.53
C ALA A 704 -15.87 -4.28 -2.59
N GLU A 705 -15.62 -3.23 -3.37
CA GLU A 705 -16.54 -2.78 -4.40
C GLU A 705 -16.69 -3.86 -5.47
N LYS A 706 -15.60 -4.46 -5.96
CA LYS A 706 -15.69 -5.56 -6.93
C LYS A 706 -16.40 -6.80 -6.36
N VAL A 707 -16.10 -7.17 -5.12
CA VAL A 707 -16.71 -8.33 -4.47
C VAL A 707 -18.22 -8.13 -4.37
N PHE A 708 -18.67 -7.03 -3.78
CA PHE A 708 -20.09 -6.79 -3.49
C PHE A 708 -20.90 -6.28 -4.69
N SER A 709 -20.28 -5.64 -5.68
CA SER A 709 -20.93 -5.27 -6.94
C SER A 709 -21.11 -6.43 -7.91
N SER A 710 -20.34 -7.50 -7.76
CA SER A 710 -20.45 -8.68 -8.63
C SER A 710 -21.84 -9.32 -8.51
N SER A 711 -22.30 -10.00 -9.57
CA SER A 711 -23.59 -10.70 -9.54
C SER A 711 -23.65 -11.78 -8.44
N ILE A 712 -22.50 -12.33 -8.07
CA ILE A 712 -22.32 -13.31 -7.00
C ILE A 712 -22.37 -12.63 -5.62
N GLY A 713 -21.69 -11.50 -5.45
CA GLY A 713 -21.71 -10.72 -4.21
C GLY A 713 -23.07 -10.11 -3.91
N ARG A 714 -23.73 -9.52 -4.92
CA ARG A 714 -25.12 -9.03 -4.79
C ARG A 714 -26.09 -10.16 -4.43
N SER A 715 -25.89 -11.35 -4.99
CA SER A 715 -26.67 -12.53 -4.58
C SER A 715 -26.46 -12.89 -3.11
N ALA A 716 -25.22 -12.87 -2.60
CA ALA A 716 -24.95 -13.09 -1.17
C ALA A 716 -25.63 -12.04 -0.27
N LEU A 717 -25.69 -10.78 -0.72
CA LEU A 717 -26.29 -9.67 0.01
C LEU A 717 -27.82 -9.72 0.02
N PHE A 718 -28.44 -9.98 -1.14
CA PHE A 718 -29.86 -9.70 -1.37
C PHE A 718 -30.72 -10.95 -1.62
N ASP A 719 -30.15 -12.10 -1.98
CA ASP A 719 -30.96 -13.32 -2.15
C ASP A 719 -31.27 -13.98 -0.81
N HIS A 720 -32.54 -14.27 -0.56
CA HIS A 720 -32.96 -14.87 0.72
C HIS A 720 -32.46 -16.30 0.90
N TYR A 721 -32.73 -17.21 -0.04
CA TYR A 721 -32.45 -18.64 0.13
C TYR A 721 -31.38 -19.17 -0.84
N ASN A 722 -31.57 -18.96 -2.14
CA ASN A 722 -30.72 -19.51 -3.19
C ASN A 722 -29.62 -18.51 -3.59
N ILE A 723 -28.57 -18.41 -2.78
CA ILE A 723 -27.41 -17.59 -3.13
C ILE A 723 -26.58 -18.27 -4.22
N LYS A 724 -26.08 -17.48 -5.16
CA LYS A 724 -25.15 -17.91 -6.20
C LYS A 724 -23.83 -18.31 -5.55
N GLN A 725 -23.45 -19.56 -5.75
CA GLN A 725 -22.25 -20.14 -5.14
C GLN A 725 -20.94 -19.62 -5.75
N GLY A 726 -20.97 -19.23 -7.03
CA GLY A 726 -19.79 -18.83 -7.77
C GLY A 726 -18.84 -20.00 -8.03
N TRP A 727 -17.53 -19.72 -8.04
CA TRP A 727 -16.51 -20.71 -8.38
C TRP A 727 -16.45 -21.89 -7.39
N ARG A 728 -16.14 -23.08 -7.90
CA ARG A 728 -15.86 -24.31 -7.15
C ARG A 728 -14.71 -25.08 -7.81
N PRO A 729 -13.91 -25.86 -7.06
CA PRO A 729 -13.01 -26.85 -7.66
C PRO A 729 -13.79 -27.86 -8.51
N ASN A 730 -13.11 -28.45 -9.51
CA ASN A 730 -13.68 -29.55 -10.28
C ASN A 730 -13.85 -30.79 -9.39
N ASN A 731 -14.70 -31.73 -9.83
CA ASN A 731 -14.96 -32.98 -9.10
C ASN A 731 -13.71 -33.85 -8.88
N ASP A 732 -12.68 -33.70 -9.72
CA ASP A 732 -11.39 -34.38 -9.57
C ASP A 732 -10.40 -33.63 -8.64
N GLY A 733 -10.81 -32.48 -8.10
CA GLY A 733 -10.00 -31.60 -7.26
C GLY A 733 -9.10 -30.63 -8.02
N SER A 734 -9.10 -30.67 -9.34
CA SER A 734 -8.37 -29.69 -10.13
C SER A 734 -9.06 -28.32 -10.06
N TRP A 735 -8.27 -27.27 -10.22
CA TRP A 735 -8.77 -25.91 -10.27
C TRP A 735 -8.89 -25.49 -11.73
N ASN A 736 -10.07 -25.06 -12.16
CA ASN A 736 -10.26 -24.50 -13.49
C ASN A 736 -9.99 -23.00 -13.48
N ILE A 737 -8.77 -22.59 -13.13
CA ILE A 737 -8.31 -21.20 -13.19
C ILE A 737 -6.94 -21.14 -13.87
N ASP A 738 -6.61 -19.99 -14.45
CA ASP A 738 -5.31 -19.74 -15.08
C ASP A 738 -4.17 -20.04 -14.08
N ASP A 739 -3.17 -20.80 -14.53
CA ASP A 739 -2.02 -21.25 -13.73
C ASP A 739 -1.32 -20.10 -13.00
N LYS A 740 -1.38 -18.87 -13.53
CA LYS A 740 -0.80 -17.69 -12.86
C LYS A 740 -1.46 -17.34 -11.52
N TYR A 741 -2.64 -17.89 -11.24
CA TYR A 741 -3.42 -17.69 -10.02
C TYR A 741 -3.35 -18.88 -9.05
N LEU A 742 -2.81 -20.03 -9.48
CA LEU A 742 -2.51 -21.17 -8.59
C LEU A 742 -1.29 -20.85 -7.71
#